data_AF-A0A1B0DQH0-F1
#
_entry.id   AF-A0A1B0DQH0-F1
#
_cell.length_a   1.000
_cell.length_b   1.000
_cell.length_c   1.000
_cell.angle_alpha   90.00
_cell.angle_beta   90.00
_cell.angle_gamma   90.00
#
_symmetry.space_group_name_H-M   'P 1'
#
loop_
_entity.id
_entity.type
_entity.pdbx_description
1 polymer ?
#
loop_
_entity_poly.entity_id
_entity_poly.type
_entity_poly.pdbx_seq_one_letter_code
_entity_poly.pdbx_strand_id
1 'polypeptide(L)'
;MQGVYVTQSTVSGVDVVYSQINITSDLITIWGNCHKRIGNKVILMMASLEEDEDTSCFRCFHITLVTKNIVRVYTTMEYMAKCFTNEEKAIMSCPTEESLRDPEEHTEIILFKSGIRKNSSAHQSSSVPLAEIRELDGQVIRRREYCPISGRYNFTFATGNDAEKRLECLSPKSTLDTCPSGSSFNLRFRGCNFEDLDASLECLGHWMGYNGVNYLALINTRQDEKLGPRYRCAVYLEDASTGVVTLSFSNDSTCTSTNHRDSRGMYGEFLTLFPTAVEKTSPGECAFPKWLTGRWKHMKKSSDSVAIFYDSASFKTHTMRCIEENPATGKYLVKSTTQCGEEKYFCTWLEQRSPNILEFQMSLQSSPVQSSAQRLCTEENFDGSRWITQSRETTHTHFTQCPVSGEFTGFIPDAEGLCAKLSSDCKSPNILYYEVSACDTGEVYEEREYQCLGQWEENGLLYAFTYRRDLNTHECFVGAMMAEKTIFIKEAGENCQRNLNPHRYGMELNKIGKFLVVAGVVISSADDELEEFLDSKMHTEMMSHGFEENPPSVATHNALEHYVALAKMAKGAACLDLIHQVLEAPGVYVFGELLQIPSIMELEGGQHVKYFNALNLFAYGTFRQYLEKKDQVLELNTTMKKKLQHLTIVTLAIQNKCIPYQTLLTELDISNVRDLEDLIIEAIYADIIHGKLDQKNSQLEVDYAIGRDIRPGDINQIVGTLQEWCDSCAAVLNCIDTQIHRANSEKARTIKHKEKIDQEIMNLKKAIKSQTIDCDEAMPMEMREQSSQEMRKKSTKSKPGKSSGKSWFKNFN
;
A
#
# COMPACT_ATOMS: atom_id res chain seq x y z
N MET A 1 -16.93 -7.63 -5.04
CA MET A 1 -17.22 -8.35 -3.78
C MET A 1 -18.59 -9.03 -3.76
N GLN A 2 -19.46 -8.85 -4.75
CA GLN A 2 -20.78 -9.47 -4.73
C GLN A 2 -20.74 -11.01 -4.81
N GLY A 3 -21.68 -11.65 -4.13
CA GLY A 3 -21.86 -13.08 -4.12
C GLY A 3 -22.33 -13.64 -2.79
N VAL A 4 -22.52 -14.96 -2.77
CA VAL A 4 -22.87 -15.72 -1.58
C VAL A 4 -21.58 -16.17 -0.90
N TYR A 5 -21.46 -15.89 0.39
CA TYR A 5 -20.35 -16.25 1.23
C TYR A 5 -20.81 -17.10 2.42
N VAL A 6 -19.88 -17.84 3.01
CA VAL A 6 -20.06 -18.67 4.19
C VAL A 6 -19.05 -18.23 5.24
N THR A 7 -19.48 -18.11 6.48
CA THR A 7 -18.61 -18.02 7.65
C THR A 7 -18.90 -19.20 8.57
N GLN A 8 -17.89 -19.65 9.29
CA GLN A 8 -17.92 -20.76 10.24
C GLN A 8 -17.57 -20.31 11.66
N SER A 9 -18.33 -20.79 12.65
CA SER A 9 -18.08 -20.58 14.08
C SER A 9 -18.11 -21.91 14.82
N THR A 10 -17.26 -22.05 15.84
CA THR A 10 -17.20 -23.24 16.69
C THR A 10 -18.11 -23.06 17.89
N VAL A 11 -19.10 -23.95 18.05
CA VAL A 11 -19.95 -24.02 19.25
C VAL A 11 -19.44 -25.19 20.09
N SER A 12 -19.05 -24.94 21.34
CA SER A 12 -18.57 -25.97 22.29
C SER A 12 -17.25 -26.67 21.92
N GLY A 13 -16.45 -26.12 20.99
CA GLY A 13 -15.09 -26.57 20.67
C GLY A 13 -14.98 -27.79 19.73
N VAL A 14 -16.10 -28.40 19.33
CA VAL A 14 -16.13 -29.58 18.44
C VAL A 14 -17.06 -29.38 17.25
N ASP A 15 -18.25 -28.79 17.45
CA ASP A 15 -19.23 -28.63 16.38
C ASP A 15 -19.07 -27.29 15.66
N VAL A 16 -19.01 -27.35 14.32
CA VAL A 16 -18.84 -26.18 13.46
C VAL A 16 -20.18 -25.81 12.81
N VAL A 17 -20.64 -24.58 13.08
CA VAL A 17 -21.86 -24.02 12.51
C VAL A 17 -21.51 -23.13 11.33
N TYR A 18 -22.21 -23.30 10.21
CA TYR A 18 -22.02 -22.49 9.00
C TYR A 18 -23.15 -21.49 8.83
N SER A 19 -22.79 -20.22 8.68
CA SER A 19 -23.72 -19.11 8.42
C SER A 19 -23.48 -18.55 7.02
N GLN A 20 -24.56 -18.38 6.26
CA GLN A 20 -24.48 -17.83 4.90
C GLN A 20 -24.71 -16.31 4.92
N ILE A 21 -23.86 -15.58 4.21
CA ILE A 21 -23.93 -14.12 4.07
C ILE A 21 -23.99 -13.81 2.58
N ASN A 22 -25.05 -13.15 2.12
CA ASN A 22 -25.14 -12.68 0.74
C ASN A 22 -24.77 -11.20 0.67
N ILE A 23 -23.79 -10.88 -0.17
CA ILE A 23 -23.32 -9.52 -0.46
C ILE A 23 -23.81 -9.13 -1.84
N THR A 24 -24.64 -8.10 -1.90
CA THR A 24 -25.20 -7.51 -3.14
C THR A 24 -24.62 -6.10 -3.34
N SER A 25 -25.12 -5.35 -4.32
CA SER A 25 -24.74 -3.95 -4.55
C SER A 25 -25.08 -3.03 -3.38
N ASP A 26 -26.17 -3.32 -2.69
CA ASP A 26 -26.89 -2.41 -1.79
C ASP A 26 -27.21 -3.06 -0.43
N LEU A 27 -26.94 -4.35 -0.25
CA LEU A 27 -27.24 -5.08 0.98
C LEU A 27 -26.17 -6.11 1.32
N ILE A 28 -25.79 -6.17 2.60
CA ILE A 28 -25.13 -7.32 3.21
C ILE A 28 -26.10 -8.00 4.17
N THR A 29 -26.47 -9.25 3.86
CA THR A 29 -27.45 -10.01 4.64
C THR A 29 -26.99 -10.12 6.09
N ILE A 30 -27.90 -9.98 7.06
CA ILE A 30 -27.63 -9.95 8.52
C ILE A 30 -27.07 -8.61 9.01
N TRP A 31 -26.32 -7.85 8.20
CA TRP A 31 -25.63 -6.64 8.66
C TRP A 31 -26.30 -5.32 8.27
N GLY A 32 -27.08 -5.29 7.17
CA GLY A 32 -27.88 -4.12 6.78
C GLY A 32 -27.60 -3.64 5.35
N ASN A 33 -28.31 -2.58 4.95
CA ASN A 33 -28.21 -1.96 3.63
C ASN A 33 -26.98 -1.06 3.56
N CYS A 34 -26.31 -1.01 2.41
CA CYS A 34 -25.19 -0.12 2.17
C CYS A 34 -25.68 1.32 2.15
N HIS A 35 -25.16 2.15 3.06
CA HIS A 35 -25.45 3.57 3.11
C HIS A 35 -24.36 4.38 2.40
N LYS A 36 -23.09 4.06 2.71
CA LYS A 36 -21.94 4.79 2.18
C LYS A 36 -20.68 3.93 2.21
N ARG A 37 -19.77 4.17 1.27
CA ARG A 37 -18.45 3.53 1.21
C ARG A 37 -17.36 4.58 1.07
N ILE A 38 -16.29 4.45 1.86
CA ILE A 38 -15.12 5.34 1.83
C ILE A 38 -13.88 4.44 1.79
N GLY A 39 -13.34 4.20 0.59
CA GLY A 39 -12.29 3.20 0.38
C GLY A 39 -12.73 1.79 0.81
N ASN A 40 -12.03 1.21 1.79
CA ASN A 40 -12.37 -0.09 2.38
C ASN A 40 -13.38 0.00 3.54
N LYS A 41 -13.76 1.20 3.97
CA LYS A 41 -14.75 1.41 5.03
C LYS A 41 -16.16 1.39 4.42
N VAL A 42 -17.00 0.49 4.87
CA VAL A 42 -18.40 0.32 4.43
C VAL A 42 -19.32 0.61 5.61
N ILE A 43 -20.16 1.63 5.45
CA ILE A 43 -21.16 2.03 6.42
C ILE A 43 -22.49 1.39 6.02
N LEU A 44 -23.02 0.55 6.90
CA LEU A 44 -24.30 -0.12 6.72
C LEU A 44 -25.37 0.51 7.61
N MET A 45 -26.58 0.60 7.09
CA MET A 45 -27.77 1.07 7.76
C MET A 45 -28.78 -0.07 7.94
N MET A 46 -29.24 -0.28 9.17
CA MET A 46 -30.39 -1.14 9.46
C MET A 46 -31.60 -0.26 9.77
N ALA A 47 -32.71 -0.48 9.07
CA ALA A 47 -34.00 0.07 9.47
C ALA A 47 -34.49 -0.67 10.72
N SER A 48 -34.94 0.06 11.74
CA SER A 48 -35.61 -0.51 12.90
C SER A 48 -36.88 -1.25 12.44
N LEU A 49 -37.14 -2.44 13.01
CA LEU A 49 -38.36 -3.22 12.78
C LEU A 49 -39.54 -2.74 13.67
N GLU A 50 -39.34 -1.67 14.43
CA GLU A 50 -40.36 -1.10 15.33
C GLU A 50 -40.96 0.13 14.68
N GLU A 51 -42.26 0.07 14.38
CA GLU A 51 -43.03 1.03 13.57
C GLU A 51 -43.15 2.46 14.18
N ASP A 52 -42.45 2.79 15.26
CA ASP A 52 -42.68 4.03 16.02
C ASP A 52 -41.43 4.89 16.34
N GLU A 53 -40.22 4.57 15.84
CA GLU A 53 -39.08 5.50 15.91
C GLU A 53 -38.19 5.47 14.65
N ASP A 54 -38.04 6.64 13.99
CA ASP A 54 -37.10 6.95 12.89
C ASP A 54 -35.62 6.91 13.33
N THR A 55 -35.21 5.92 14.13
CA THR A 55 -33.82 5.78 14.56
C THR A 55 -33.04 4.90 13.58
N SER A 56 -32.48 5.55 12.54
CA SER A 56 -31.59 4.89 11.59
C SER A 56 -30.32 4.38 12.28
N CYS A 57 -30.04 3.09 12.13
CA CYS A 57 -28.92 2.44 12.80
C CYS A 57 -27.71 2.29 11.87
N PHE A 58 -26.65 3.05 12.10
CA PHE A 58 -25.40 3.00 11.34
C PHE A 58 -24.34 2.13 12.01
N ARG A 59 -23.65 1.32 11.21
CA ARG A 59 -22.49 0.48 11.62
C ARG A 59 -21.40 0.59 10.58
N CYS A 60 -20.14 0.62 11.01
CA CYS A 60 -19.00 0.65 10.09
C CYS A 60 -18.20 -0.65 10.11
N PHE A 61 -17.88 -1.15 8.92
CA PHE A 61 -17.03 -2.31 8.69
C PHE A 61 -15.85 -1.92 7.81
N HIS A 62 -14.67 -2.45 8.10
CA HIS A 62 -13.56 -2.43 7.14
C HIS A 62 -13.62 -3.73 6.34
N ILE A 63 -13.89 -3.67 5.04
CA ILE A 63 -14.06 -4.84 4.18
C ILE A 63 -12.95 -4.84 3.12
N THR A 64 -12.21 -5.95 3.06
CA THR A 64 -11.10 -6.13 2.12
C THR A 64 -11.31 -7.41 1.31
N LEU A 65 -11.27 -7.29 -0.02
CA LEU A 65 -11.22 -8.45 -0.91
C LEU A 65 -9.78 -8.96 -1.01
N VAL A 66 -9.52 -10.19 -0.56
CA VAL A 66 -8.18 -10.77 -0.60
C VAL A 66 -7.96 -11.53 -1.91
N THR A 67 -8.87 -12.43 -2.21
CA THR A 67 -8.92 -13.17 -3.47
C THR A 67 -10.34 -13.17 -3.99
N LYS A 68 -10.57 -13.71 -5.18
CA LYS A 68 -11.94 -13.80 -5.74
C LYS A 68 -12.86 -14.71 -4.91
N ASN A 69 -12.29 -15.47 -3.97
CA ASN A 69 -13.01 -16.38 -3.07
C ASN A 69 -13.00 -15.96 -1.58
N ILE A 70 -12.15 -15.02 -1.17
CA ILE A 70 -11.98 -14.65 0.25
C ILE A 70 -12.20 -13.15 0.44
N VAL A 71 -13.14 -12.83 1.32
CA VAL A 71 -13.37 -11.47 1.83
C VAL A 71 -13.07 -11.45 3.33
N ARG A 72 -12.28 -10.47 3.77
CA ARG A 72 -12.01 -10.21 5.18
C ARG A 72 -12.84 -9.01 5.62
N VAL A 73 -13.46 -9.13 6.78
CA VAL A 73 -14.29 -8.09 7.39
C VAL A 73 -13.79 -7.83 8.79
N TYR A 74 -13.45 -6.58 9.08
CA TYR A 74 -13.03 -6.15 10.41
C TYR A 74 -14.05 -5.22 11.03
N THR A 75 -14.22 -5.41 12.33
CA THR A 75 -15.00 -4.56 13.23
C THR A 75 -14.21 -4.34 14.50
N THR A 76 -14.44 -3.26 15.23
CA THR A 76 -13.88 -3.08 16.58
C THR A 76 -14.56 -4.04 17.57
N MET A 77 -13.81 -4.52 18.59
CA MET A 77 -14.21 -5.65 19.45
C MET A 77 -15.56 -5.48 20.20
N GLU A 78 -16.00 -4.26 20.50
CA GLU A 78 -17.30 -4.02 21.18
C GLU A 78 -18.53 -3.95 20.24
N TYR A 79 -18.36 -4.06 18.92
CA TYR A 79 -19.24 -3.33 17.99
C TYR A 79 -20.15 -4.13 17.05
N MET A 80 -20.16 -5.47 17.00
CA MET A 80 -21.20 -6.17 16.22
C MET A 80 -22.63 -5.86 16.69
N ALA A 81 -22.81 -5.39 17.94
CA ALA A 81 -24.10 -5.07 18.53
C ALA A 81 -24.36 -3.56 18.72
N LYS A 82 -23.34 -2.69 18.62
CA LYS A 82 -23.45 -1.27 18.99
C LYS A 82 -23.85 -0.45 17.77
N CYS A 83 -24.97 0.24 17.91
CA CYS A 83 -25.63 0.99 16.85
C CYS A 83 -25.38 2.49 17.02
N PHE A 84 -25.03 3.19 15.94
CA PHE A 84 -24.91 4.65 15.96
C PHE A 84 -26.11 5.29 15.27
N THR A 85 -26.71 6.30 15.87
CA THR A 85 -27.76 7.12 15.24
C THR A 85 -27.20 8.33 14.47
N ASN A 86 -25.88 8.54 14.52
CA ASN A 86 -25.18 9.64 13.85
C ASN A 86 -24.10 9.08 12.92
N GLU A 87 -24.14 9.47 11.65
CA GLU A 87 -23.24 9.02 10.58
C GLU A 87 -21.77 9.34 10.88
N GLU A 88 -21.45 10.57 11.29
CA GLU A 88 -20.06 11.01 11.56
C GLU A 88 -19.42 10.18 12.68
N LYS A 89 -20.18 9.88 13.74
CA LYS A 89 -19.71 9.00 14.82
C LYS A 89 -19.48 7.58 14.33
N ALA A 90 -20.33 7.08 13.42
CA ALA A 90 -20.13 5.76 12.82
C ALA A 90 -18.85 5.73 11.97
N ILE A 91 -18.57 6.79 11.20
CA ILE A 91 -17.35 6.91 10.38
C ILE A 91 -16.08 6.98 11.25
N MET A 92 -16.11 7.76 12.34
CA MET A 92 -14.98 7.82 13.27
C MET A 92 -14.74 6.50 14.03
N SER A 93 -15.76 5.64 14.13
CA SER A 93 -15.65 4.34 14.78
C SER A 93 -15.07 3.24 13.89
N CYS A 94 -14.91 3.49 12.59
CA CYS A 94 -14.37 2.52 11.65
C CYS A 94 -12.92 2.14 12.01
N PRO A 95 -12.54 0.84 11.92
CA PRO A 95 -11.15 0.42 12.05
C PRO A 95 -10.23 1.22 11.12
N THR A 96 -9.12 1.72 11.68
CA THR A 96 -8.05 2.40 10.94
C THR A 96 -6.96 1.39 10.57
N GLU A 97 -6.13 1.69 9.57
CA GLU A 97 -4.98 0.83 9.23
C GLU A 97 -4.01 0.61 10.41
N GLU A 98 -3.97 1.55 11.35
CA GLU A 98 -3.22 1.42 12.59
C GLU A 98 -3.89 0.43 13.55
N SER A 99 -5.20 0.55 13.78
CA SER A 99 -5.94 -0.38 14.66
C SER A 99 -5.99 -1.81 14.12
N LEU A 100 -5.88 -1.99 12.79
CA LEU A 100 -5.80 -3.31 12.17
C LEU A 100 -4.46 -4.03 12.44
N ARG A 101 -3.42 -3.30 12.88
CA ARG A 101 -2.13 -3.90 13.27
C ARG A 101 -2.14 -4.49 14.67
N ASP A 102 -3.08 -4.06 15.52
CA ASP A 102 -3.27 -4.59 16.87
C ASP A 102 -4.44 -5.57 16.92
N PRO A 103 -4.20 -6.89 17.05
CA PRO A 103 -5.25 -7.90 17.18
C PRO A 103 -6.18 -7.71 18.38
N GLU A 104 -5.78 -6.94 19.41
CA GLU A 104 -6.62 -6.68 20.57
C GLU A 104 -7.68 -5.59 20.32
N GLU A 105 -7.54 -4.78 19.27
CA GLU A 105 -8.45 -3.67 18.97
C GLU A 105 -9.56 -4.01 17.98
N HIS A 106 -9.47 -5.17 17.31
CA HIS A 106 -10.41 -5.57 16.26
C HIS A 106 -10.81 -7.05 16.32
N THR A 107 -11.94 -7.34 15.69
CA THR A 107 -12.42 -8.69 15.40
C THR A 107 -12.40 -8.90 13.90
N GLU A 108 -11.75 -9.97 13.47
CA GLU A 108 -11.68 -10.38 12.06
C GLU A 108 -12.70 -11.49 11.77
N ILE A 109 -13.45 -11.31 10.69
CA ILE A 109 -14.38 -12.31 10.14
C ILE A 109 -13.95 -12.61 8.72
N ILE A 110 -13.67 -13.89 8.44
CA ILE A 110 -13.36 -14.37 7.10
C ILE A 110 -14.61 -14.96 6.47
N LEU A 111 -14.89 -14.50 5.25
CA LEU A 111 -16.00 -14.91 4.42
C LEU A 111 -15.47 -15.73 3.24
N PHE A 112 -15.86 -17.00 3.19
CA PHE A 112 -15.51 -17.94 2.13
C PHE A 112 -16.59 -17.96 1.06
N LYS A 113 -16.26 -17.71 -0.21
CA LYS A 113 -17.24 -17.70 -1.29
C LYS A 113 -17.87 -19.08 -1.46
N SER A 114 -19.19 -19.13 -1.33
CA SER A 114 -20.00 -20.29 -1.70
C SER A 114 -20.13 -20.27 -3.22
N GLY A 115 -19.64 -21.29 -3.92
CA GLY A 115 -19.84 -21.31 -5.36
C GLY A 115 -21.30 -21.65 -5.72
N ILE A 116 -21.70 -21.19 -6.89
CA ILE A 116 -23.10 -21.15 -7.31
C ILE A 116 -23.56 -22.56 -7.74
N ARG A 117 -24.62 -23.10 -7.13
CA ARG A 117 -25.41 -24.18 -7.74
C ARG A 117 -26.33 -23.57 -8.80
N LYS A 118 -26.13 -23.87 -10.08
CA LYS A 118 -27.19 -23.64 -11.08
C LYS A 118 -28.26 -24.71 -10.85
N ASN A 119 -29.36 -24.35 -10.22
CA ASN A 119 -30.56 -25.18 -10.24
C ASN A 119 -31.11 -25.19 -11.66
N SER A 120 -31.20 -26.37 -12.26
CA SER A 120 -31.92 -26.63 -13.49
C SER A 120 -33.43 -26.52 -13.23
N SER A 121 -34.01 -25.32 -13.31
CA SER A 121 -35.40 -25.05 -13.74
C SER A 121 -35.83 -23.62 -13.36
N ALA A 122 -35.84 -22.70 -14.33
CA ALA A 122 -36.84 -21.64 -14.44
C ALA A 122 -36.61 -20.85 -15.76
N HIS A 123 -37.67 -20.74 -16.55
CA HIS A 123 -37.74 -20.02 -17.81
C HIS A 123 -37.66 -18.50 -17.64
N GLN A 124 -37.01 -17.82 -18.61
CA GLN A 124 -37.20 -16.43 -19.07
C GLN A 124 -36.97 -15.30 -18.03
N SER A 125 -36.21 -14.22 -18.24
CA SER A 125 -35.83 -13.45 -19.44
C SER A 125 -34.71 -12.43 -19.10
N SER A 126 -33.79 -12.18 -20.06
CA SER A 126 -32.99 -10.93 -20.31
C SER A 126 -32.10 -10.37 -19.17
N SER A 127 -30.84 -9.95 -19.31
CA SER A 127 -29.86 -9.85 -20.41
C SER A 127 -28.54 -9.35 -19.80
N VAL A 128 -27.48 -10.18 -19.75
CA VAL A 128 -26.06 -9.75 -19.70
C VAL A 128 -25.21 -10.87 -20.32
N PRO A 129 -24.30 -10.59 -21.29
CA PRO A 129 -23.46 -11.61 -21.89
C PRO A 129 -22.16 -11.80 -21.09
N LEU A 130 -22.00 -12.94 -20.42
CA LEU A 130 -20.67 -13.46 -20.06
C LEU A 130 -20.38 -14.68 -20.96
N ALA A 131 -19.52 -14.46 -21.94
CA ALA A 131 -18.92 -15.53 -22.71
C ALA A 131 -17.98 -16.36 -21.83
N GLU A 132 -17.98 -17.67 -22.11
CA GLU A 132 -17.00 -18.69 -21.68
C GLU A 132 -16.96 -19.12 -20.20
N ILE A 133 -17.92 -19.98 -19.82
CA ILE A 133 -17.59 -21.25 -19.14
C ILE A 133 -18.51 -22.34 -19.70
N ARG A 134 -18.04 -23.08 -20.70
CA ARG A 134 -18.51 -24.43 -20.99
C ARG A 134 -17.53 -25.38 -20.34
N GLU A 135 -18.00 -26.19 -19.39
CA GLU A 135 -17.74 -27.64 -19.34
C GLU A 135 -18.67 -28.29 -18.31
N LEU A 136 -18.92 -29.58 -18.52
CA LEU A 136 -20.02 -30.38 -18.00
C LEU A 136 -19.91 -30.66 -16.49
N ASP A 137 -21.02 -31.10 -15.90
CA ASP A 137 -21.21 -31.55 -14.51
C ASP A 137 -21.27 -30.47 -13.42
N GLY A 138 -22.45 -29.86 -13.25
CA GLY A 138 -23.06 -29.56 -11.95
C GLY A 138 -22.25 -28.87 -10.84
N GLN A 139 -21.08 -28.30 -11.12
CA GLN A 139 -20.14 -27.84 -10.11
C GLN A 139 -20.33 -26.36 -9.77
N VAL A 140 -20.34 -26.13 -8.47
CA VAL A 140 -20.14 -24.89 -7.73
C VAL A 140 -19.02 -24.07 -8.39
N ILE A 141 -19.36 -23.01 -9.14
CA ILE A 141 -18.40 -22.16 -9.86
C ILE A 141 -17.58 -21.36 -8.83
N ARG A 142 -16.42 -21.88 -8.43
CA ARG A 142 -15.37 -21.16 -7.70
C ARG A 142 -14.17 -20.95 -8.60
N ARG A 143 -13.50 -19.80 -8.46
CA ARG A 143 -12.29 -19.52 -9.24
C ARG A 143 -11.13 -20.21 -8.54
N ARG A 144 -10.33 -20.98 -9.27
CA ARG A 144 -9.15 -21.63 -8.71
C ARG A 144 -8.13 -20.55 -8.32
N GLU A 145 -7.46 -20.75 -7.18
CA GLU A 145 -6.41 -19.87 -6.70
C GLU A 145 -5.11 -20.67 -6.53
N TYR A 146 -3.97 -20.02 -6.75
CA TYR A 146 -2.67 -20.67 -6.64
C TYR A 146 -2.30 -20.91 -5.17
N CYS A 147 -1.81 -22.10 -4.84
CA CYS A 147 -1.32 -22.39 -3.50
C CYS A 147 0.08 -21.79 -3.28
N PRO A 148 0.35 -21.15 -2.13
CA PRO A 148 1.66 -20.55 -1.87
C PRO A 148 2.80 -21.58 -1.70
N ILE A 149 2.44 -22.84 -1.39
CA ILE A 149 3.36 -23.96 -1.24
C ILE A 149 3.24 -24.83 -2.49
N SER A 150 4.35 -25.12 -3.17
CA SER A 150 4.34 -25.88 -4.43
C SER A 150 5.45 -26.91 -4.46
N GLY A 151 5.15 -28.11 -4.95
CA GLY A 151 6.12 -29.19 -5.13
C GLY A 151 5.68 -30.47 -4.44
N ARG A 152 6.67 -31.32 -4.10
CA ARG A 152 6.46 -32.60 -3.41
C ARG A 152 7.13 -32.58 -2.04
N TYR A 153 6.36 -32.94 -1.02
CA TYR A 153 6.78 -32.91 0.38
C TYR A 153 6.46 -34.25 1.03
N ASN A 154 7.33 -34.67 1.94
CA ASN A 154 6.97 -35.65 2.95
C ASN A 154 6.42 -34.90 4.16
N PHE A 155 5.45 -35.46 4.89
CA PHE A 155 4.87 -34.72 6.00
C PHE A 155 4.64 -35.55 7.26
N THR A 156 4.67 -34.86 8.39
CA THR A 156 4.15 -35.34 9.68
C THR A 156 2.88 -34.58 10.04
N PHE A 157 1.98 -35.24 10.75
CA PHE A 157 0.64 -34.73 11.04
C PHE A 157 0.24 -35.04 12.48
N ALA A 158 -0.44 -34.12 13.16
CA ALA A 158 -0.99 -34.37 14.49
C ALA A 158 -2.22 -33.50 14.78
N THR A 159 -3.22 -34.08 15.46
CA THR A 159 -4.44 -33.38 15.93
C THR A 159 -4.56 -33.42 17.45
N GLY A 160 -4.61 -32.27 18.13
CA GLY A 160 -5.07 -32.14 19.53
C GLY A 160 -4.30 -32.94 20.60
N ASN A 161 -4.80 -32.87 21.85
CA ASN A 161 -4.17 -33.45 23.05
C ASN A 161 -4.83 -34.74 23.58
N ASP A 162 -6.02 -35.13 23.08
CA ASP A 162 -6.71 -36.33 23.56
C ASP A 162 -6.09 -37.60 22.96
N ALA A 163 -5.28 -38.30 23.75
CA ALA A 163 -4.51 -39.46 23.32
C ALA A 163 -5.37 -40.61 22.76
N GLU A 164 -6.65 -40.69 23.12
CA GLU A 164 -7.57 -41.74 22.63
C GLU A 164 -8.22 -41.41 21.28
N LYS A 165 -8.25 -40.13 20.86
CA LYS A 165 -8.87 -39.66 19.61
C LYS A 165 -7.91 -38.93 18.66
N ARG A 166 -6.65 -38.78 19.07
CA ARG A 166 -5.60 -38.09 18.31
C ARG A 166 -5.28 -38.84 17.03
N LEU A 167 -5.45 -38.19 15.88
CA LEU A 167 -4.93 -38.65 14.60
C LEU A 167 -3.49 -38.15 14.47
N GLU A 168 -2.54 -39.05 14.24
CA GLU A 168 -1.14 -38.68 14.10
C GLU A 168 -0.37 -39.54 13.10
N CYS A 169 0.52 -38.87 12.39
CA CYS A 169 1.52 -39.44 11.51
C CYS A 169 2.88 -38.90 11.97
N LEU A 170 3.52 -39.63 12.89
CA LEU A 170 4.79 -39.22 13.51
C LEU A 170 6.00 -39.43 12.60
N SER A 171 5.89 -40.32 11.60
CA SER A 171 6.93 -40.55 10.60
C SER A 171 6.61 -39.83 9.29
N PRO A 172 7.60 -39.24 8.60
CA PRO A 172 7.41 -38.55 7.32
C PRO A 172 7.26 -39.52 6.14
N LYS A 173 6.38 -40.53 6.28
CA LYS A 173 6.01 -41.48 5.22
C LYS A 173 4.85 -40.97 4.37
N SER A 174 4.02 -40.12 4.94
CA SER A 174 2.92 -39.47 4.24
C SER A 174 3.45 -38.43 3.25
N THR A 175 2.75 -38.26 2.13
CA THR A 175 3.22 -37.40 1.02
C THR A 175 2.18 -36.35 0.65
N LEU A 176 2.66 -35.14 0.39
CA LEU A 176 1.88 -34.03 -0.15
C LEU A 176 2.44 -33.64 -1.51
N ASP A 177 1.57 -33.51 -2.51
CA ASP A 177 1.94 -32.98 -3.81
C ASP A 177 0.90 -31.98 -4.35
N THR A 178 1.35 -31.11 -5.26
CA THR A 178 0.51 -30.11 -5.94
C THR A 178 0.27 -30.46 -7.41
N CYS A 179 0.12 -31.77 -7.70
CA CYS A 179 -0.07 -32.31 -9.05
C CYS A 179 -1.42 -32.99 -9.19
N PRO A 180 -2.18 -32.74 -10.29
CA PRO A 180 -1.76 -32.09 -11.52
C PRO A 180 -1.88 -30.55 -11.54
N SER A 181 -2.53 -29.96 -10.53
CA SER A 181 -2.79 -28.51 -10.46
C SER A 181 -2.19 -27.90 -9.19
N GLY A 182 -1.46 -26.81 -9.34
CA GLY A 182 -0.93 -25.97 -8.27
C GLY A 182 -2.00 -25.26 -7.42
N SER A 183 -3.28 -25.45 -7.74
CA SER A 183 -4.42 -24.94 -6.98
C SER A 183 -4.92 -25.88 -5.87
N SER A 184 -4.30 -27.06 -5.72
CA SER A 184 -4.75 -28.07 -4.76
C SER A 184 -3.58 -28.78 -4.09
N PHE A 185 -3.75 -29.10 -2.81
CA PHE A 185 -2.90 -30.02 -2.07
C PHE A 185 -3.50 -31.41 -2.07
N ASN A 186 -2.76 -32.39 -2.59
CA ASN A 186 -3.12 -33.79 -2.52
C ASN A 186 -2.32 -34.45 -1.42
N LEU A 187 -3.00 -34.82 -0.33
CA LEU A 187 -2.40 -35.45 0.83
C LEU A 187 -2.66 -36.96 0.78
N ARG A 188 -1.61 -37.75 0.91
CA ARG A 188 -1.68 -39.22 1.04
C ARG A 188 -1.12 -39.60 2.40
N PHE A 189 -2.00 -39.92 3.34
CA PHE A 189 -1.67 -40.36 4.69
C PHE A 189 -1.27 -41.82 4.65
N ARG A 190 -0.03 -42.13 5.06
CA ARG A 190 0.51 -43.50 5.04
C ARG A 190 1.28 -43.79 6.32
N GLY A 191 0.99 -44.94 6.94
CA GLY A 191 1.68 -45.36 8.16
C GLY A 191 1.38 -44.44 9.36
N CYS A 192 0.15 -43.96 9.45
CA CYS A 192 -0.38 -43.20 10.57
C CYS A 192 -1.05 -44.14 11.59
N ASN A 193 -1.52 -43.61 12.72
CA ASN A 193 -2.28 -44.39 13.70
C ASN A 193 -3.76 -44.66 13.30
N PHE A 194 -4.12 -44.33 12.05
CA PHE A 194 -5.43 -44.55 11.42
C PHE A 194 -5.24 -45.16 10.02
N GLU A 195 -6.34 -45.60 9.40
CA GLU A 195 -6.33 -46.19 8.06
C GLU A 195 -5.75 -45.24 7.01
N ASP A 196 -5.05 -45.80 6.02
CA ASP A 196 -4.50 -45.02 4.92
C ASP A 196 -5.62 -44.21 4.23
N LEU A 197 -5.40 -42.90 4.13
CA LEU A 197 -6.40 -41.94 3.68
C LEU A 197 -5.81 -41.02 2.60
N ASP A 198 -6.62 -40.71 1.58
CA ASP A 198 -6.28 -39.74 0.55
C ASP A 198 -7.25 -38.56 0.58
N ALA A 199 -6.70 -37.37 0.78
CA ALA A 199 -7.45 -36.13 0.90
C ALA A 199 -6.98 -35.10 -0.13
N SER A 200 -7.89 -34.20 -0.52
CA SER A 200 -7.57 -33.11 -1.44
C SER A 200 -8.15 -31.80 -0.91
N LEU A 201 -7.26 -30.84 -0.66
CA LEU A 201 -7.60 -29.49 -0.22
C LEU A 201 -7.38 -28.51 -1.37
N GLU A 202 -8.42 -27.77 -1.74
CA GLU A 202 -8.33 -26.73 -2.77
C GLU A 202 -8.01 -25.39 -2.13
N CYS A 203 -7.06 -24.64 -2.71
CA CYS A 203 -6.68 -23.31 -2.23
C CYS A 203 -7.74 -22.28 -2.62
N LEU A 204 -8.25 -21.56 -1.60
CA LEU A 204 -9.17 -20.44 -1.77
C LEU A 204 -8.45 -19.09 -1.78
N GLY A 205 -7.26 -19.01 -1.21
CA GLY A 205 -6.45 -17.80 -1.19
C GLY A 205 -5.39 -17.81 -0.10
N HIS A 206 -4.39 -16.94 -0.23
CA HIS A 206 -3.35 -16.73 0.78
C HIS A 206 -3.03 -15.25 0.89
N TRP A 207 -2.60 -14.80 2.08
CA TRP A 207 -2.25 -13.41 2.33
C TRP A 207 -1.34 -13.28 3.54
N MET A 208 -0.59 -12.18 3.60
CA MET A 208 0.13 -11.78 4.81
C MET A 208 -0.80 -10.91 5.66
N GLY A 209 -1.00 -11.27 6.93
CA GLY A 209 -1.74 -10.43 7.87
C GLY A 209 -0.91 -9.24 8.36
N TYR A 210 -1.58 -8.28 8.99
CA TYR A 210 -0.93 -7.08 9.55
C TYR A 210 0.08 -7.39 10.67
N ASN A 211 -0.05 -8.56 11.31
CA ASN A 211 0.90 -9.10 12.28
C ASN A 211 2.14 -9.73 11.64
N GLY A 212 2.27 -9.70 10.31
CA GLY A 212 3.39 -10.28 9.56
C GLY A 212 3.34 -11.79 9.40
N VAL A 213 2.22 -12.43 9.76
CA VAL A 213 2.01 -13.87 9.66
C VAL A 213 1.36 -14.21 8.32
N ASN A 214 1.75 -15.32 7.69
CA ASN A 214 1.13 -15.77 6.44
C ASN A 214 -0.06 -16.68 6.71
N TYR A 215 -1.20 -16.34 6.13
CA TYR A 215 -2.45 -17.08 6.21
C TYR A 215 -2.76 -17.78 4.89
N LEU A 216 -3.43 -18.91 4.99
CA LEU A 216 -3.83 -19.76 3.88
C LEU A 216 -5.24 -20.28 4.13
N ALA A 217 -6.15 -19.96 3.22
CA ALA A 217 -7.52 -20.48 3.21
C ALA A 217 -7.62 -21.66 2.23
N LEU A 218 -8.20 -22.76 2.72
CA LEU A 218 -8.36 -24.02 2.01
C LEU A 218 -9.81 -24.49 2.13
N ILE A 219 -10.24 -25.32 1.19
CA ILE A 219 -11.50 -26.05 1.29
C ILE A 219 -11.27 -27.54 1.13
N ASN A 220 -11.87 -28.32 2.03
CA ASN A 220 -11.94 -29.76 1.90
C ASN A 220 -13.03 -30.12 0.87
N THR A 221 -12.58 -30.67 -0.26
CA THR A 221 -13.46 -31.00 -1.39
C THR A 221 -14.20 -32.31 -1.18
N ARG A 222 -13.59 -33.25 -0.45
CA ARG A 222 -14.21 -34.50 -0.01
C ARG A 222 -14.82 -34.21 1.35
N GLN A 223 -16.12 -34.45 1.49
CA GLN A 223 -16.86 -34.18 2.72
C GLN A 223 -16.53 -35.22 3.80
N ASP A 224 -15.24 -35.47 4.05
CA ASP A 224 -14.73 -36.40 5.04
C ASP A 224 -14.56 -35.64 6.36
N GLU A 225 -15.55 -35.80 7.24
CA GLU A 225 -15.62 -35.14 8.55
C GLU A 225 -14.42 -35.47 9.45
N LYS A 226 -13.64 -36.52 9.12
CA LYS A 226 -12.44 -36.92 9.89
C LYS A 226 -11.27 -35.94 9.78
N LEU A 227 -11.21 -35.09 8.75
CA LEU A 227 -10.10 -34.16 8.49
C LEU A 227 -10.43 -32.69 8.83
N GLY A 228 -11.38 -32.50 9.73
CA GLY A 228 -11.78 -31.18 10.23
C GLY A 228 -12.88 -30.51 9.40
N PRO A 229 -13.11 -29.20 9.62
CA PRO A 229 -14.19 -28.47 8.98
C PRO A 229 -14.02 -28.36 7.46
N ARG A 230 -15.13 -28.06 6.78
CA ARG A 230 -15.18 -27.92 5.32
C ARG A 230 -14.29 -26.77 4.84
N TYR A 231 -14.38 -25.61 5.49
CA TYR A 231 -13.49 -24.49 5.22
C TYR A 231 -12.38 -24.51 6.27
N ARG A 232 -11.14 -24.36 5.83
CA ARG A 232 -9.97 -24.49 6.69
C ARG A 232 -9.13 -23.25 6.55
N CYS A 233 -8.74 -22.68 7.68
CA CYS A 233 -7.76 -21.60 7.69
C CYS A 233 -6.51 -22.08 8.39
N ALA A 234 -5.37 -21.85 7.76
CA ALA A 234 -4.07 -22.20 8.28
C ALA A 234 -3.18 -20.96 8.36
N VAL A 235 -2.35 -20.92 9.39
CA VAL A 235 -1.15 -20.09 9.42
C VAL A 235 0.02 -20.95 8.96
N TYR A 236 0.89 -20.42 8.10
CA TYR A 236 2.09 -21.14 7.66
C TYR A 236 3.38 -20.33 7.84
N LEU A 237 4.44 -21.05 8.17
CA LEU A 237 5.80 -20.51 8.30
C LEU A 237 6.76 -21.40 7.52
N GLU A 238 7.59 -20.78 6.68
CA GLU A 238 8.66 -21.45 5.92
C GLU A 238 10.02 -21.06 6.53
N ASP A 239 10.81 -22.05 6.90
CA ASP A 239 12.20 -21.84 7.31
C ASP A 239 13.07 -21.64 6.07
N ALA A 240 13.63 -20.44 5.91
CA ALA A 240 14.44 -20.05 4.76
C ALA A 240 15.71 -20.89 4.56
N SER A 241 16.21 -21.55 5.61
CA SER A 241 17.44 -22.35 5.57
C SER A 241 17.19 -23.81 5.22
N THR A 242 16.08 -24.39 5.72
CA THR A 242 15.77 -25.81 5.56
C THR A 242 14.68 -26.07 4.51
N GLY A 243 13.89 -25.06 4.15
CA GLY A 243 12.71 -25.18 3.29
C GLY A 243 11.56 -25.95 3.96
N VAL A 244 11.66 -26.21 5.27
CA VAL A 244 10.60 -26.87 6.05
C VAL A 244 9.46 -25.88 6.24
N VAL A 245 8.24 -26.33 5.93
CA VAL A 245 7.03 -25.51 6.08
C VAL A 245 6.16 -26.09 7.18
N THR A 246 5.80 -25.28 8.16
CA THR A 246 4.87 -25.68 9.23
C THR A 246 3.55 -24.99 9.04
N LEU A 247 2.45 -25.75 8.95
CA LEU A 247 1.08 -25.26 8.91
C LEU A 247 0.37 -25.58 10.23
N SER A 248 -0.34 -24.57 10.76
CA SER A 248 -1.20 -24.70 11.93
C SER A 248 -2.62 -24.34 11.52
N PHE A 249 -3.58 -25.24 11.67
CA PHE A 249 -4.97 -25.03 11.27
C PHE A 249 -5.85 -24.57 12.44
N SER A 250 -6.73 -23.60 12.18
CA SER A 250 -7.82 -23.24 13.08
C SER A 250 -9.10 -24.04 12.76
N ASN A 251 -9.93 -24.24 13.79
CA ASN A 251 -11.25 -24.87 13.65
C ASN A 251 -12.37 -23.87 13.31
N ASP A 252 -12.07 -22.56 13.30
CA ASP A 252 -13.03 -21.47 13.06
C ASP A 252 -12.65 -20.60 11.85
N SER A 253 -13.43 -19.54 11.58
CA SER A 253 -13.13 -18.59 10.49
C SER A 253 -12.14 -17.51 10.87
N THR A 254 -11.77 -17.39 12.15
CA THR A 254 -11.02 -16.22 12.60
C THR A 254 -9.51 -16.41 12.41
N CYS A 255 -9.05 -17.66 12.30
CA CYS A 255 -7.63 -18.02 12.20
C CYS A 255 -6.77 -17.45 13.35
N THR A 256 -7.38 -16.96 14.43
CA THR A 256 -6.69 -16.25 15.52
C THR A 256 -6.15 -17.21 16.60
N SER A 257 -6.66 -18.44 16.65
CA SER A 257 -6.27 -19.44 17.66
C SER A 257 -4.86 -20.02 17.48
N THR A 258 -4.15 -19.69 16.40
CA THR A 258 -2.85 -20.27 16.04
C THR A 258 -1.67 -19.41 16.52
N ASN A 259 -1.55 -19.19 17.83
CA ASN A 259 -0.35 -18.59 18.40
C ASN A 259 0.78 -19.64 18.46
N HIS A 260 1.78 -19.49 17.59
CA HIS A 260 2.99 -20.33 17.50
C HIS A 260 3.85 -20.37 18.80
N ARG A 261 3.48 -19.65 19.86
CA ARG A 261 4.32 -19.43 21.05
C ARG A 261 3.74 -19.92 22.37
N ASP A 262 2.58 -20.57 22.41
CA ASP A 262 2.12 -21.12 23.68
C ASP A 262 2.67 -22.54 23.90
N SER A 263 3.79 -22.60 24.60
CA SER A 263 4.37 -23.82 25.17
C SER A 263 3.50 -24.44 26.28
N ARG A 264 2.25 -23.98 26.44
CA ARG A 264 1.27 -24.45 27.42
C ARG A 264 -0.15 -24.60 26.85
N GLY A 265 -0.32 -25.44 25.81
CA GLY A 265 -1.62 -26.04 25.50
C GLY A 265 -2.03 -26.04 24.02
N MET A 266 -1.55 -27.02 23.24
CA MET A 266 -1.96 -27.29 21.85
C MET A 266 -3.45 -27.68 21.75
N TYR A 267 -4.30 -26.73 21.36
CA TYR A 267 -5.61 -27.01 20.78
C TYR A 267 -5.54 -26.69 19.29
N GLY A 268 -5.08 -27.63 18.46
CA GLY A 268 -4.97 -27.39 17.01
C GLY A 268 -4.48 -28.59 16.21
N GLU A 269 -4.67 -28.53 14.90
CA GLU A 269 -4.11 -29.46 13.92
C GLU A 269 -2.84 -28.89 13.30
N PHE A 270 -1.79 -29.70 13.25
CA PHE A 270 -0.47 -29.30 12.77
C PHE A 270 0.01 -30.22 11.65
N LEU A 271 0.57 -29.61 10.62
CA LEU A 271 1.14 -30.27 9.46
C LEU A 271 2.53 -29.71 9.20
N THR A 272 3.56 -30.55 9.31
CA THR A 272 4.95 -30.15 9.03
C THR A 272 5.41 -30.81 7.74
N LEU A 273 5.80 -30.00 6.76
CA LEU A 273 6.21 -30.40 5.42
C LEU A 273 7.72 -30.36 5.29
N PHE A 274 8.30 -31.50 4.94
CA PHE A 274 9.71 -31.67 4.64
C PHE A 274 9.89 -31.73 3.12
N PRO A 275 10.65 -30.81 2.51
CA PRO A 275 10.83 -30.79 1.07
C PRO A 275 11.53 -32.07 0.62
N THR A 276 11.00 -32.70 -0.43
CA THR A 276 11.71 -33.81 -1.08
C THR A 276 12.92 -33.21 -1.80
N ALA A 277 14.13 -33.67 -1.49
CA ALA A 277 15.36 -33.09 -2.03
C ALA A 277 15.28 -32.93 -3.56
N VAL A 278 15.26 -31.68 -4.02
CA VAL A 278 15.41 -31.35 -5.44
C VAL A 278 16.89 -31.46 -5.76
N GLU A 279 17.26 -32.17 -6.82
CA GLU A 279 18.66 -32.34 -7.22
C GLU A 279 19.38 -31.00 -7.29
N LYS A 280 20.39 -30.82 -6.42
CA LYS A 280 21.33 -29.71 -6.50
C LYS A 280 22.17 -29.92 -7.74
N THR A 281 21.75 -29.32 -8.84
CA THR A 281 22.53 -29.33 -10.09
C THR A 281 23.62 -28.28 -10.06
N SER A 282 24.72 -28.61 -10.72
CA SER A 282 25.92 -27.79 -10.88
C SER A 282 25.62 -26.35 -11.34
N PRO A 283 26.41 -25.35 -10.89
CA PRO A 283 26.34 -23.99 -11.41
C PRO A 283 26.60 -23.99 -12.92
N GLY A 284 25.72 -23.35 -13.68
CA GLY A 284 25.84 -23.20 -15.13
C GLY A 284 26.43 -21.84 -15.50
N GLU A 285 27.01 -21.76 -16.71
CA GLU A 285 27.64 -20.56 -17.27
C GLU A 285 26.63 -19.48 -17.72
N CYS A 286 25.33 -19.78 -17.82
CA CYS A 286 24.28 -18.80 -18.16
C CYS A 286 23.66 -18.14 -16.93
N ALA A 287 23.40 -16.83 -16.99
CA ALA A 287 22.69 -16.08 -15.97
C ALA A 287 21.52 -15.24 -16.53
N PHE A 288 20.40 -15.25 -15.80
CA PHE A 288 19.32 -14.28 -16.01
C PHE A 288 19.76 -12.87 -15.63
N PRO A 289 19.16 -11.83 -16.24
CA PRO A 289 19.51 -10.44 -15.98
C PRO A 289 19.55 -10.08 -14.51
N LYS A 290 20.46 -9.17 -14.14
CA LYS A 290 20.57 -8.69 -12.74
C LYS A 290 19.32 -7.95 -12.29
N TRP A 291 18.63 -7.23 -13.18
CA TRP A 291 17.39 -6.51 -12.86
C TRP A 291 16.21 -7.42 -12.51
N LEU A 292 16.27 -8.70 -12.92
CA LEU A 292 15.27 -9.72 -12.60
C LEU A 292 15.29 -10.12 -11.10
N THR A 293 16.34 -9.74 -10.38
CA THR A 293 16.51 -10.05 -8.96
C THR A 293 15.34 -9.50 -8.13
N GLY A 294 14.89 -10.31 -7.16
CA GLY A 294 13.75 -10.04 -6.31
C GLY A 294 12.53 -10.90 -6.64
N ARG A 295 11.38 -10.51 -6.07
CA ARG A 295 10.08 -11.13 -6.31
C ARG A 295 9.21 -10.22 -7.16
N TRP A 296 8.57 -10.84 -8.13
CA TRP A 296 7.57 -10.29 -9.03
C TRP A 296 6.27 -11.06 -8.81
N LYS A 297 5.12 -10.45 -9.16
CA LYS A 297 3.77 -10.96 -8.90
C LYS A 297 3.63 -12.49 -9.02
N HIS A 298 4.08 -13.06 -10.13
CA HIS A 298 4.06 -14.51 -10.39
C HIS A 298 5.42 -15.06 -10.80
N MET A 299 6.52 -14.34 -10.52
CA MET A 299 7.86 -14.82 -10.87
C MET A 299 8.89 -14.44 -9.81
N LYS A 300 9.85 -15.33 -9.53
CA LYS A 300 10.97 -15.04 -8.64
C LYS A 300 12.28 -15.56 -9.21
N LYS A 301 13.34 -14.75 -9.10
CA LYS A 301 14.70 -15.21 -9.39
C LYS A 301 15.25 -15.94 -8.16
N SER A 302 15.45 -17.25 -8.26
CA SER A 302 15.95 -18.08 -7.14
C SER A 302 17.47 -18.10 -7.06
N SER A 303 18.16 -18.01 -8.19
CA SER A 303 19.62 -17.89 -8.30
C SER A 303 19.95 -17.20 -9.63
N ASP A 304 21.23 -16.97 -9.92
CA ASP A 304 21.62 -16.36 -11.20
C ASP A 304 21.14 -17.14 -12.43
N SER A 305 21.12 -18.47 -12.37
CA SER A 305 20.70 -19.32 -13.48
C SER A 305 19.28 -19.89 -13.36
N VAL A 306 18.55 -19.60 -12.28
CA VAL A 306 17.22 -20.20 -12.01
C VAL A 306 16.17 -19.14 -11.70
N ALA A 307 15.10 -19.14 -12.48
CA ALA A 307 13.88 -18.38 -12.25
C ALA A 307 12.69 -19.33 -12.07
N ILE A 308 11.74 -18.97 -11.22
CA ILE A 308 10.52 -19.75 -10.97
C ILE A 308 9.34 -18.89 -11.41
N PHE A 309 8.52 -19.39 -12.33
CA PHE A 309 7.31 -18.75 -12.81
C PHE A 309 6.07 -19.56 -12.37
N TYR A 310 5.07 -18.87 -11.82
CA TYR A 310 3.81 -19.43 -11.37
C TYR A 310 2.72 -19.09 -12.40
N ASP A 311 2.43 -20.03 -13.29
CA ASP A 311 1.44 -19.81 -14.33
C ASP A 311 0.03 -19.88 -13.74
N SER A 312 -0.62 -18.73 -13.62
CA SER A 312 -1.98 -18.61 -13.08
C SER A 312 -3.07 -19.12 -14.04
N ALA A 313 -2.76 -19.30 -15.33
CA ALA A 313 -3.69 -19.85 -16.31
C ALA A 313 -3.71 -21.38 -16.27
N SER A 314 -2.53 -22.02 -16.26
CA SER A 314 -2.41 -23.48 -16.24
C SER A 314 -2.29 -24.08 -14.83
N PHE A 315 -2.09 -23.24 -13.80
CA PHE A 315 -1.76 -23.65 -12.44
C PHE A 315 -0.52 -24.56 -12.38
N LYS A 316 0.50 -24.27 -13.20
CA LYS A 316 1.79 -24.95 -13.20
C LYS A 316 2.92 -24.03 -12.69
N THR A 317 3.76 -24.55 -11.80
CA THR A 317 5.01 -23.90 -11.41
C THR A 317 6.09 -24.34 -12.37
N HIS A 318 6.63 -23.42 -13.15
CA HIS A 318 7.75 -23.65 -14.04
C HIS A 318 9.05 -23.23 -13.36
N THR A 319 9.90 -24.21 -13.02
CA THR A 319 11.29 -23.94 -12.62
C THR A 319 12.14 -23.86 -13.87
N MET A 320 12.51 -22.64 -14.27
CA MET A 320 13.26 -22.35 -15.48
C MET A 320 14.74 -22.23 -15.15
N ARG A 321 15.55 -23.13 -15.68
CA ARG A 321 17.01 -23.05 -15.63
C ARG A 321 17.54 -22.50 -16.94
N CYS A 322 18.36 -21.45 -16.89
CA CYS A 322 19.02 -20.94 -18.09
C CYS A 322 20.06 -21.93 -18.62
N ILE A 323 20.04 -22.11 -19.94
CA ILE A 323 20.98 -22.91 -20.71
C ILE A 323 21.84 -22.00 -21.60
N GLU A 324 21.22 -21.04 -22.27
CA GLU A 324 21.89 -20.11 -23.19
C GLU A 324 21.26 -18.73 -23.07
N GLU A 325 22.08 -17.68 -23.04
CA GLU A 325 21.65 -16.28 -22.99
C GLU A 325 21.97 -15.56 -24.30
N ASN A 326 21.03 -14.73 -24.74
CA ASN A 326 21.26 -13.72 -25.76
C ASN A 326 20.79 -12.36 -25.23
N PRO A 327 21.62 -11.67 -24.41
CA PRO A 327 21.24 -10.43 -23.76
C PRO A 327 20.88 -9.31 -24.74
N ALA A 328 21.46 -9.31 -25.95
CA ALA A 328 21.20 -8.29 -26.97
C ALA A 328 19.76 -8.33 -27.51
N THR A 329 19.12 -9.49 -27.45
CA THR A 329 17.71 -9.68 -27.88
C THR A 329 16.76 -9.88 -26.71
N GLY A 330 17.27 -9.94 -25.47
CA GLY A 330 16.48 -10.31 -24.29
C GLY A 330 16.00 -11.76 -24.28
N LYS A 331 16.54 -12.64 -25.13
CA LYS A 331 16.09 -14.03 -25.29
C LYS A 331 16.99 -15.01 -24.55
N TYR A 332 16.37 -15.98 -23.88
CA TYR A 332 17.04 -16.96 -23.04
C TYR A 332 16.49 -18.35 -23.33
N LEU A 333 17.35 -19.30 -23.67
CA LEU A 333 16.96 -20.70 -23.78
C LEU A 333 16.93 -21.31 -22.38
N VAL A 334 15.78 -21.85 -21.97
CA VAL A 334 15.57 -22.38 -20.63
C VAL A 334 15.12 -23.83 -20.65
N LYS A 335 15.64 -24.63 -19.72
CA LYS A 335 15.06 -25.92 -19.34
C LYS A 335 14.01 -25.66 -18.26
N SER A 336 12.75 -25.88 -18.57
CA SER A 336 11.62 -25.74 -17.66
C SER A 336 11.24 -27.09 -17.07
N THR A 337 11.26 -27.20 -15.75
CA THR A 337 10.78 -28.36 -15.00
C THR A 337 9.53 -27.95 -14.22
N THR A 338 8.40 -28.62 -14.48
CA THR A 338 7.14 -28.35 -13.77
C THR A 338 7.15 -28.92 -12.36
N GLN A 339 6.20 -28.52 -11.49
CA GLN A 339 6.04 -29.12 -10.15
C GLN A 339 5.77 -30.63 -10.18
N CYS A 340 5.33 -31.16 -11.33
CA CYS A 340 5.07 -32.58 -11.52
C CYS A 340 6.26 -33.37 -12.06
N GLY A 341 7.37 -32.70 -12.37
CA GLY A 341 8.57 -33.32 -12.92
C GLY A 341 8.56 -33.43 -14.45
N GLU A 342 7.64 -32.75 -15.13
CA GLU A 342 7.67 -32.66 -16.60
C GLU A 342 8.79 -31.72 -17.01
N GLU A 343 9.75 -32.21 -17.81
CA GLU A 343 10.87 -31.41 -18.29
C GLU A 343 10.74 -31.10 -19.79
N LYS A 344 10.82 -29.82 -20.14
CA LYS A 344 10.79 -29.33 -21.52
C LYS A 344 11.67 -28.11 -21.68
N TYR A 345 12.16 -27.88 -22.89
CA TYR A 345 12.91 -26.68 -23.27
C TYR A 345 11.98 -25.66 -23.90
N PHE A 346 12.15 -24.39 -23.50
CA PHE A 346 11.45 -23.22 -24.02
C PHE A 346 12.46 -22.12 -24.29
N CYS A 347 12.12 -21.18 -25.17
CA CYS A 347 12.81 -19.90 -25.20
C CYS A 347 11.96 -18.85 -24.51
N THR A 348 12.56 -18.08 -23.61
CA THR A 348 11.91 -16.97 -22.90
C THR A 348 12.46 -15.65 -23.39
N TRP A 349 11.58 -14.72 -23.75
CA TRP A 349 11.94 -13.35 -24.09
C TRP A 349 11.58 -12.46 -22.90
N LEU A 350 12.59 -11.84 -22.28
CA LEU A 350 12.47 -10.96 -21.11
C LEU A 350 12.76 -9.52 -21.53
N GLU A 351 11.87 -8.60 -21.17
CA GLU A 351 11.99 -7.17 -21.44
C GLU A 351 11.74 -6.35 -20.17
N GLN A 352 12.64 -5.43 -19.83
CA GLN A 352 12.46 -4.52 -18.69
C GLN A 352 11.79 -3.22 -19.18
N ARG A 353 10.49 -3.06 -18.95
CA ARG A 353 9.75 -1.84 -19.34
C ARG A 353 10.00 -0.69 -18.37
N SER A 354 10.15 -0.99 -17.08
CA SER A 354 10.51 -0.02 -16.05
C SER A 354 11.20 -0.71 -14.87
N PRO A 355 11.72 0.02 -13.87
CA PRO A 355 12.27 -0.60 -12.65
C PRO A 355 11.27 -1.54 -11.92
N ASN A 356 9.97 -1.27 -12.05
CA ASN A 356 8.89 -2.00 -11.40
C ASN A 356 8.12 -2.94 -12.33
N ILE A 357 8.38 -2.89 -13.64
CA ILE A 357 7.62 -3.60 -14.65
C ILE A 357 8.58 -4.39 -15.52
N LEU A 358 8.36 -5.69 -15.56
CA LEU A 358 8.89 -6.53 -16.62
C LEU A 358 7.75 -7.09 -17.45
N GLU A 359 8.06 -7.35 -18.70
CA GLU A 359 7.23 -8.17 -19.56
C GLU A 359 8.04 -9.35 -20.03
N PHE A 360 7.38 -10.50 -20.18
CA PHE A 360 8.03 -11.63 -20.78
C PHE A 360 7.08 -12.50 -21.61
N GLN A 361 7.67 -13.30 -22.48
CA GLN A 361 6.99 -14.34 -23.26
C GLN A 361 7.73 -15.66 -23.16
N MET A 362 6.98 -16.76 -23.29
CA MET A 362 7.53 -18.08 -23.54
C MET A 362 7.24 -18.48 -24.99
N SER A 363 8.15 -19.20 -25.62
CA SER A 363 7.99 -19.69 -26.99
C SER A 363 6.69 -20.50 -27.13
N LEU A 364 5.95 -20.28 -28.22
CA LEU A 364 4.71 -21.00 -28.53
C LEU A 364 4.91 -22.52 -28.64
N GLN A 365 6.11 -22.92 -29.06
CA GLN A 365 6.54 -24.31 -29.13
C GLN A 365 7.49 -24.66 -27.98
N SER A 366 7.56 -25.95 -27.66
CA SER A 366 8.47 -26.51 -26.67
C SER A 366 9.18 -27.73 -27.25
N SER A 367 10.42 -27.99 -26.81
CA SER A 367 11.18 -29.17 -27.24
C SER A 367 11.44 -30.11 -26.06
N PRO A 368 11.32 -31.43 -26.20
CA PRO A 368 11.73 -32.38 -25.16
C PRO A 368 13.25 -32.59 -25.12
N VAL A 369 13.98 -32.22 -26.19
CA VAL A 369 15.43 -32.43 -26.33
C VAL A 369 16.14 -31.10 -26.52
N GLN A 370 17.30 -30.93 -25.89
CA GLN A 370 18.10 -29.71 -25.94
C GLN A 370 18.60 -29.37 -27.36
N SER A 371 19.07 -30.37 -28.12
CA SER A 371 19.66 -30.17 -29.45
C SER A 371 18.68 -29.59 -30.47
N SER A 372 17.39 -29.93 -30.38
CA SER A 372 16.33 -29.36 -31.21
C SER A 372 15.79 -28.02 -30.68
N ALA A 373 16.21 -27.58 -29.50
CA ALA A 373 15.68 -26.40 -28.83
C ALA A 373 16.28 -25.07 -29.35
N GLN A 374 17.38 -25.12 -30.11
CA GLN A 374 18.04 -23.92 -30.66
C GLN A 374 17.13 -23.06 -31.54
N ARG A 375 16.14 -23.67 -32.22
CA ARG A 375 15.18 -22.95 -33.07
C ARG A 375 14.04 -22.30 -32.28
N LEU A 376 13.90 -22.55 -30.97
CA LEU A 376 12.81 -21.99 -30.17
C LEU A 376 12.94 -20.48 -29.98
N CYS A 377 14.14 -19.92 -30.11
CA CYS A 377 14.40 -18.49 -29.93
C CYS A 377 14.22 -17.63 -31.19
N THR A 378 13.74 -18.20 -32.30
CA THR A 378 13.43 -17.43 -33.52
C THR A 378 12.19 -16.55 -33.31
N GLU A 379 12.13 -15.39 -33.99
CA GLU A 379 10.99 -14.46 -33.87
C GLU A 379 9.63 -15.12 -34.16
N GLU A 380 9.58 -16.06 -35.10
CA GLU A 380 8.35 -16.78 -35.48
C GLU A 380 7.70 -17.58 -34.33
N ASN A 381 8.47 -17.90 -33.28
CA ASN A 381 7.97 -18.62 -32.11
C ASN A 381 7.37 -17.70 -31.03
N PHE A 382 7.32 -16.39 -31.29
CA PHE A 382 6.77 -15.39 -30.38
C PHE A 382 5.61 -14.64 -31.04
N ASP A 383 4.61 -14.28 -30.24
CA ASP A 383 3.50 -13.46 -30.66
C ASP A 383 3.66 -12.09 -30.01
N GLY A 384 4.01 -11.07 -30.79
CA GLY A 384 4.27 -9.71 -30.30
C GLY A 384 3.11 -9.09 -29.50
N SER A 385 1.90 -9.67 -29.54
CA SER A 385 0.73 -9.22 -28.78
C SER A 385 0.50 -9.92 -27.43
N ARG A 386 1.19 -11.03 -27.14
CA ARG A 386 0.94 -11.89 -25.96
C ARG A 386 2.00 -11.79 -24.87
N TRP A 387 2.23 -10.57 -24.41
CA TRP A 387 3.10 -10.33 -23.26
C TRP A 387 2.42 -10.74 -21.95
N ILE A 388 3.22 -11.27 -21.02
CA ILE A 388 2.82 -11.44 -19.62
C ILE A 388 3.48 -10.31 -18.84
N THR A 389 2.68 -9.38 -18.35
CA THR A 389 3.16 -8.22 -17.58
C THR A 389 3.26 -8.59 -16.11
N GLN A 390 4.36 -8.23 -15.47
CA GLN A 390 4.63 -8.51 -14.07
C GLN A 390 5.04 -7.24 -13.35
N SER A 391 4.43 -7.01 -12.19
CA SER A 391 4.86 -5.99 -11.24
C SER A 391 5.86 -6.56 -10.24
N ARG A 392 6.77 -5.70 -9.79
CA ARG A 392 7.61 -5.96 -8.63
C ARG A 392 6.75 -5.93 -7.35
N GLU A 393 6.99 -6.83 -6.40
CA GLU A 393 6.25 -6.83 -5.13
C GLU A 393 6.50 -5.54 -4.32
N THR A 394 5.47 -5.11 -3.58
CA THR A 394 5.32 -3.77 -2.99
C THR A 394 6.48 -3.32 -2.09
N THR A 395 7.15 -4.24 -1.38
CA THR A 395 8.30 -3.94 -0.50
C THR A 395 9.54 -3.44 -1.26
N HIS A 396 9.57 -3.60 -2.58
CA HIS A 396 10.69 -3.21 -3.45
C HIS A 396 10.27 -2.31 -4.61
N THR A 397 9.09 -1.68 -4.53
CA THR A 397 8.62 -0.79 -5.60
C THR A 397 9.36 0.54 -5.58
N HIS A 398 9.95 0.91 -6.71
CA HIS A 398 10.49 2.24 -6.95
C HIS A 398 9.36 3.25 -7.10
N PHE A 399 9.56 4.48 -6.64
CA PHE A 399 8.59 5.54 -6.85
C PHE A 399 8.39 5.80 -8.35
N THR A 400 7.15 5.93 -8.80
CA THR A 400 6.83 6.26 -10.19
C THR A 400 5.61 7.17 -10.23
N GLN A 401 5.75 8.29 -10.93
CA GLN A 401 4.66 9.23 -11.15
C GLN A 401 3.69 8.69 -12.20
N CYS A 402 2.42 9.08 -12.09
CA CYS A 402 1.40 8.76 -13.07
C CYS A 402 1.60 9.58 -14.37
N PRO A 403 1.17 9.03 -15.52
CA PRO A 403 1.35 9.69 -16.82
C PRO A 403 0.64 11.04 -16.97
N VAL A 404 -0.44 11.23 -16.21
CA VAL A 404 -1.29 12.42 -16.27
C VAL A 404 -1.17 13.21 -14.98
N SER A 405 -1.19 14.54 -15.11
CA SER A 405 -1.17 15.49 -14.00
C SER A 405 -2.28 16.53 -14.18
N GLY A 406 -3.01 16.83 -13.10
CA GLY A 406 -4.19 17.68 -13.13
C GLY A 406 -5.50 16.88 -13.21
N GLU A 407 -6.58 17.56 -13.55
CA GLU A 407 -7.94 17.02 -13.56
C GLU A 407 -8.51 16.99 -14.98
N PHE A 408 -9.06 15.85 -15.37
CA PHE A 408 -9.64 15.60 -16.68
C PHE A 408 -11.06 15.06 -16.51
N THR A 409 -11.99 15.47 -17.37
CA THR A 409 -13.38 15.00 -17.35
C THR A 409 -13.88 14.71 -18.75
N GLY A 410 -14.80 13.74 -18.88
CA GLY A 410 -15.42 13.41 -20.17
C GLY A 410 -16.52 12.37 -20.04
N PHE A 411 -17.20 12.10 -21.16
CA PHE A 411 -18.30 11.15 -21.23
C PHE A 411 -17.79 9.71 -21.35
N ILE A 412 -18.50 8.76 -20.74
CA ILE A 412 -18.22 7.33 -20.90
C ILE A 412 -18.96 6.82 -22.15
N PRO A 413 -18.27 6.34 -23.20
CA PRO A 413 -18.91 5.97 -24.47
C PRO A 413 -19.97 4.85 -24.34
N ASP A 414 -19.76 3.93 -23.40
CA ASP A 414 -20.60 2.75 -23.21
C ASP A 414 -21.68 2.93 -22.13
N ALA A 415 -21.83 4.14 -21.55
CA ALA A 415 -22.79 4.43 -20.50
C ALA A 415 -23.43 5.82 -20.64
N GLU A 416 -24.67 5.85 -21.15
CA GLU A 416 -25.43 7.10 -21.31
C GLU A 416 -25.67 7.81 -19.97
N GLY A 417 -25.39 9.11 -19.93
CA GLY A 417 -25.59 9.95 -18.74
C GLY A 417 -24.49 9.88 -17.67
N LEU A 418 -23.45 9.05 -17.87
CA LEU A 418 -22.32 8.95 -16.94
C LEU A 418 -21.06 9.65 -17.46
N CYS A 419 -20.42 10.38 -16.55
CA CYS A 419 -19.19 11.11 -16.77
C CYS A 419 -18.07 10.46 -15.95
N ALA A 420 -16.87 10.43 -16.53
CA ALA A 420 -15.66 9.98 -15.87
C ALA A 420 -14.78 11.19 -15.58
N LYS A 421 -14.24 11.23 -14.37
CA LYS A 421 -13.24 12.19 -13.93
C LYS A 421 -11.96 11.45 -13.56
N LEU A 422 -10.84 11.92 -14.08
CA LEU A 422 -9.51 11.38 -13.84
C LEU A 422 -8.64 12.49 -13.26
N SER A 423 -8.04 12.26 -12.10
CA SER A 423 -7.17 13.25 -11.46
C SER A 423 -5.92 12.67 -10.83
N SER A 424 -4.87 13.47 -10.81
CA SER A 424 -3.58 13.17 -10.15
C SER A 424 -3.08 14.44 -9.47
N ASP A 425 -2.82 14.36 -8.16
CA ASP A 425 -2.38 15.49 -7.31
C ASP A 425 -0.85 15.52 -7.24
N CYS A 426 -0.26 16.71 -7.27
CA CYS A 426 1.16 16.95 -6.98
C CYS A 426 1.60 16.42 -5.60
N LYS A 427 0.70 16.31 -4.61
CA LYS A 427 1.02 15.73 -3.28
C LYS A 427 1.23 14.23 -3.32
N SER A 428 0.54 13.53 -4.21
CA SER A 428 0.60 12.07 -4.36
C SER A 428 0.69 11.74 -5.86
N PRO A 429 1.77 12.14 -6.54
CA PRO A 429 1.84 12.08 -8.00
C PRO A 429 1.96 10.64 -8.52
N ASN A 430 2.14 9.67 -7.63
CA ASN A 430 2.09 8.24 -7.90
C ASN A 430 0.68 7.63 -7.74
N ILE A 431 -0.34 8.43 -7.41
CA ILE A 431 -1.72 8.01 -7.24
C ILE A 431 -2.59 8.69 -8.31
N LEU A 432 -3.37 7.87 -9.00
CA LEU A 432 -4.36 8.27 -9.98
C LEU A 432 -5.75 7.99 -9.39
N TYR A 433 -6.56 9.04 -9.30
CA TYR A 433 -7.94 8.98 -8.86
C TYR A 433 -8.86 8.91 -10.08
N TYR A 434 -9.80 7.98 -10.06
CA TYR A 434 -10.81 7.82 -11.09
C TYR A 434 -12.19 7.81 -10.45
N GLU A 435 -13.07 8.65 -10.94
CA GLU A 435 -14.41 8.86 -10.42
C GLU A 435 -15.42 8.71 -11.56
N VAL A 436 -16.55 8.04 -11.29
CA VAL A 436 -17.70 7.96 -12.19
C VAL A 436 -18.88 8.63 -11.52
N SER A 437 -19.46 9.62 -12.17
CA SER A 437 -20.60 10.39 -11.67
C SER A 437 -21.66 10.60 -12.73
N ALA A 438 -22.89 10.90 -12.31
CA ALA A 438 -23.92 11.35 -13.23
C ALA A 438 -23.52 12.71 -13.83
N CYS A 439 -23.53 12.83 -15.16
CA CYS A 439 -23.13 14.07 -15.82
C CYS A 439 -24.02 15.27 -15.47
N ASP A 440 -25.29 15.02 -15.11
CA ASP A 440 -26.32 16.02 -14.85
C ASP A 440 -26.40 16.43 -13.38
N THR A 441 -26.34 15.46 -12.45
CA THR A 441 -26.48 15.72 -11.00
C THR A 441 -25.14 15.83 -10.28
N GLY A 442 -24.05 15.31 -10.86
CA GLY A 442 -22.76 15.17 -10.18
C GLY A 442 -22.76 14.13 -9.06
N GLU A 443 -23.81 13.30 -8.97
CA GLU A 443 -23.88 12.20 -8.00
C GLU A 443 -22.81 11.16 -8.33
N VAL A 444 -21.92 10.89 -7.38
CA VAL A 444 -20.80 9.96 -7.54
C VAL A 444 -21.27 8.54 -7.31
N TYR A 445 -21.12 7.68 -8.33
CA TYR A 445 -21.47 6.27 -8.28
C TYR A 445 -20.27 5.37 -7.96
N GLU A 446 -19.08 5.76 -8.39
CA GLU A 446 -17.87 4.95 -8.20
C GLU A 446 -16.63 5.82 -8.03
N GLU A 447 -15.79 5.47 -7.06
CA GLU A 447 -14.46 6.04 -6.85
C GLU A 447 -13.42 4.93 -6.81
N ARG A 448 -12.31 5.10 -7.53
CA ARG A 448 -11.20 4.14 -7.61
C ARG A 448 -9.87 4.87 -7.41
N GLU A 449 -8.97 4.21 -6.71
CA GLU A 449 -7.59 4.67 -6.51
C GLU A 449 -6.61 3.69 -7.13
N TYR A 450 -5.76 4.20 -8.03
CA TYR A 450 -4.70 3.44 -8.66
C TYR A 450 -3.34 3.99 -8.25
N GLN A 451 -2.44 3.12 -7.83
CA GLN A 451 -1.02 3.44 -7.69
C GLN A 451 -0.30 3.15 -9.00
N CYS A 452 0.33 4.15 -9.61
CA CYS A 452 1.11 3.96 -10.83
C CYS A 452 2.42 3.23 -10.53
N LEU A 453 2.65 2.11 -11.22
CA LEU A 453 3.87 1.31 -11.06
C LEU A 453 4.91 1.65 -12.12
N GLY A 454 4.49 2.11 -13.29
CA GLY A 454 5.36 2.49 -14.39
C GLY A 454 4.63 2.74 -15.68
N GLN A 455 5.36 3.31 -16.64
CA GLN A 455 4.86 3.66 -17.96
C GLN A 455 5.92 3.43 -19.02
N TRP A 456 5.49 3.13 -20.25
CA TRP A 456 6.35 3.03 -21.42
C TRP A 456 5.56 3.37 -22.69
N GLU A 457 6.27 3.81 -23.72
CA GLU A 457 5.69 4.12 -25.01
C GLU A 457 6.00 3.01 -26.02
N GLU A 458 5.00 2.60 -26.80
CA GLU A 458 5.14 1.58 -27.83
C GLU A 458 4.22 1.90 -29.00
N ASN A 459 4.77 2.03 -30.22
CA ASN A 459 4.03 2.38 -31.44
C ASN A 459 3.21 3.69 -31.33
N GLY A 460 3.72 4.70 -30.61
CA GLY A 460 3.04 5.99 -30.40
C GLY A 460 1.88 5.94 -29.41
N LEU A 461 1.72 4.83 -28.67
CA LEU A 461 0.75 4.69 -27.59
C LEU A 461 1.48 4.60 -26.25
N LEU A 462 0.93 5.27 -25.23
CA LEU A 462 1.46 5.26 -23.86
C LEU A 462 0.75 4.19 -23.04
N TYR A 463 1.50 3.24 -22.51
CA TYR A 463 1.00 2.22 -21.60
C TYR A 463 1.34 2.61 -20.16
N ALA A 464 0.35 2.54 -19.28
CA ALA A 464 0.48 2.81 -17.87
C ALA A 464 0.00 1.59 -17.09
N PHE A 465 0.90 0.96 -16.35
CA PHE A 465 0.56 -0.19 -15.52
C PHE A 465 0.36 0.26 -14.08
N THR A 466 -0.79 -0.05 -13.53
CA THR A 466 -1.21 0.46 -12.21
C THR A 466 -1.65 -0.67 -11.29
N TYR A 467 -1.56 -0.40 -9.99
CA TYR A 467 -2.03 -1.25 -8.92
C TYR A 467 -3.28 -0.63 -8.30
N ARG A 468 -4.40 -1.33 -8.41
CA ARG A 468 -5.69 -0.91 -7.88
C ARG A 468 -5.77 -1.21 -6.39
N ARG A 469 -5.84 -0.18 -5.55
CA ARG A 469 -5.65 -0.29 -4.09
C ARG A 469 -6.84 -0.89 -3.34
N ASP A 470 -8.05 -0.78 -3.88
CA ASP A 470 -9.29 -1.28 -3.25
C ASP A 470 -9.52 -2.78 -3.50
N LEU A 471 -9.03 -3.33 -4.62
CA LEU A 471 -9.22 -4.73 -5.00
C LEU A 471 -7.92 -5.55 -5.02
N ASN A 472 -6.76 -4.94 -4.76
CA ASN A 472 -5.44 -5.54 -4.88
C ASN A 472 -5.18 -6.18 -6.26
N THR A 473 -5.74 -5.58 -7.32
CA THR A 473 -5.58 -6.03 -8.70
C THR A 473 -4.61 -5.13 -9.47
N HIS A 474 -4.15 -5.61 -10.62
CA HIS A 474 -3.35 -4.82 -11.52
C HIS A 474 -4.18 -4.52 -12.76
N GLU A 475 -4.16 -3.27 -13.19
CA GLU A 475 -4.90 -2.82 -14.36
C GLU A 475 -3.95 -2.02 -15.24
N CYS A 476 -3.99 -2.28 -16.54
CA CYS A 476 -3.20 -1.54 -17.50
C CYS A 476 -4.10 -0.58 -18.26
N PHE A 477 -3.61 0.61 -18.53
CA PHE A 477 -4.26 1.60 -19.36
C PHE A 477 -3.39 1.89 -20.57
N VAL A 478 -4.01 1.99 -21.74
CA VAL A 478 -3.39 2.48 -22.96
C VAL A 478 -3.98 3.83 -23.30
N GLY A 479 -3.12 4.80 -23.57
CA GLY A 479 -3.53 6.17 -23.86
C GLY A 479 -2.81 6.77 -25.06
N ALA A 480 -3.44 7.77 -25.66
CA ALA A 480 -2.86 8.62 -26.68
C ALA A 480 -3.19 10.08 -26.37
N MET A 481 -2.21 10.97 -26.48
CA MET A 481 -2.37 12.41 -26.28
C MET A 481 -2.38 13.10 -27.64
N MET A 482 -3.47 13.79 -28.00
CA MET A 482 -3.56 14.57 -29.24
C MET A 482 -3.18 16.05 -29.04
N ALA A 483 -3.28 16.57 -27.81
CA ALA A 483 -2.90 17.93 -27.39
C ALA A 483 -2.74 17.99 -25.85
N GLU A 484 -2.12 19.03 -25.28
CA GLU A 484 -1.98 19.19 -23.81
C GLU A 484 -3.33 19.19 -23.05
N LYS A 485 -4.45 19.37 -23.75
CA LYS A 485 -5.80 19.50 -23.18
C LYS A 485 -6.69 18.26 -23.33
N THR A 486 -6.37 17.29 -24.19
CA THR A 486 -7.27 16.14 -24.46
C THR A 486 -6.51 14.82 -24.50
N ILE A 487 -6.99 13.85 -23.73
CA ILE A 487 -6.44 12.49 -23.65
C ILE A 487 -7.48 11.46 -24.07
N PHE A 488 -7.04 10.44 -24.82
CA PHE A 488 -7.83 9.26 -25.11
C PHE A 488 -7.28 8.11 -24.28
N ILE A 489 -8.12 7.48 -23.44
CA ILE A 489 -7.68 6.41 -22.53
C ILE A 489 -8.59 5.18 -22.65
N LYS A 490 -8.00 3.98 -22.64
CA LYS A 490 -8.72 2.71 -22.63
C LYS A 490 -8.06 1.71 -21.69
N GLU A 491 -8.86 0.89 -21.02
CA GLU A 491 -8.37 -0.25 -20.26
C GLU A 491 -7.79 -1.33 -21.20
N ALA A 492 -6.58 -1.81 -20.88
CA ALA A 492 -5.81 -2.82 -21.61
C ALA A 492 -5.64 -4.15 -20.86
N GLY A 493 -6.43 -4.36 -19.79
CA GLY A 493 -6.44 -5.56 -18.96
C GLY A 493 -5.18 -5.74 -18.11
N GLU A 494 -5.00 -6.93 -17.51
CA GLU A 494 -3.88 -7.19 -16.58
C GLU A 494 -2.50 -7.35 -17.26
N ASN A 495 -2.48 -7.54 -18.59
CA ASN A 495 -1.27 -7.84 -19.38
C ASN A 495 -1.02 -6.81 -20.50
N CYS A 496 -1.62 -5.63 -20.40
CA CYS A 496 -1.40 -4.52 -21.34
C CYS A 496 -1.58 -4.92 -22.83
N GLN A 497 -2.76 -5.38 -23.22
CA GLN A 497 -2.99 -5.86 -24.59
C GLN A 497 -2.68 -4.78 -25.64
N ARG A 498 -1.91 -5.14 -26.68
CA ARG A 498 -1.42 -4.18 -27.70
C ARG A 498 -2.39 -3.87 -28.83
N ASN A 499 -3.38 -4.72 -29.07
CA ASN A 499 -4.35 -4.58 -30.18
C ASN A 499 -5.55 -3.68 -29.81
N LEU A 500 -5.29 -2.57 -29.13
CA LEU A 500 -6.30 -1.63 -28.65
C LEU A 500 -6.06 -0.25 -29.25
N ASN A 501 -7.10 0.31 -29.85
CA ASN A 501 -7.05 1.66 -30.39
C ASN A 501 -7.84 2.62 -29.46
N PRO A 502 -7.15 3.46 -28.67
CA PRO A 502 -7.80 4.37 -27.73
C PRO A 502 -8.58 5.49 -28.45
N HIS A 503 -8.22 5.90 -29.67
CA HIS A 503 -8.99 6.91 -30.41
C HIS A 503 -10.37 6.42 -30.85
N ARG A 504 -10.51 5.12 -31.12
CA ARG A 504 -11.77 4.55 -31.63
C ARG A 504 -12.68 4.02 -30.53
N TYR A 505 -12.09 3.51 -29.44
CA TYR A 505 -12.82 2.79 -28.40
C TYR A 505 -12.45 3.24 -26.98
N GLY A 506 -11.64 4.29 -26.84
CA GLY A 506 -11.28 4.86 -25.55
C GLY A 506 -12.21 5.99 -25.14
N MET A 507 -12.13 6.36 -23.87
CA MET A 507 -12.78 7.55 -23.32
C MET A 507 -11.98 8.78 -23.73
N GLU A 508 -12.67 9.78 -24.25
CA GLU A 508 -12.11 11.11 -24.51
C GLU A 508 -12.29 11.97 -23.26
N LEU A 509 -11.19 12.39 -22.65
CA LEU A 509 -11.20 13.22 -21.45
C LEU A 509 -10.49 14.55 -21.73
N ASN A 510 -11.13 15.64 -21.32
CA ASN A 510 -10.65 17.00 -21.49
C ASN A 510 -10.17 17.58 -20.16
N LYS A 511 -9.04 18.28 -20.19
CA LYS A 511 -8.43 18.92 -19.02
C LYS A 511 -9.30 20.07 -18.55
N ILE A 512 -9.59 20.12 -17.26
CA ILE A 512 -10.35 21.22 -16.65
C ILE A 512 -9.41 22.42 -16.46
N GLY A 513 -9.76 23.57 -17.05
CA GLY A 513 -9.02 24.82 -16.88
C GLY A 513 -9.05 25.30 -15.42
N LYS A 514 -8.00 26.00 -14.96
CA LYS A 514 -7.93 26.55 -13.60
C LYS A 514 -9.07 27.55 -13.37
N PHE A 515 -9.99 27.25 -12.46
CA PHE A 515 -10.99 28.22 -11.99
C PHE A 515 -10.31 29.31 -11.14
N LEU A 516 -10.47 30.57 -11.53
CA LEU A 516 -10.14 31.74 -10.72
C LEU A 516 -11.35 32.07 -9.84
N VAL A 517 -11.21 31.90 -8.51
CA VAL A 517 -12.19 32.40 -7.55
C VAL A 517 -11.80 33.83 -7.20
N VAL A 518 -12.52 34.80 -7.77
CA VAL A 518 -12.41 36.21 -7.39
C VAL A 518 -13.68 36.59 -6.62
N ALA A 519 -13.53 37.03 -5.37
CA ALA A 519 -14.62 37.55 -4.53
C ALA A 519 -15.84 36.61 -4.39
N GLY A 520 -15.63 35.29 -4.31
CA GLY A 520 -16.70 34.32 -4.02
C GLY A 520 -17.63 33.98 -5.19
N VAL A 521 -17.26 34.35 -6.43
CA VAL A 521 -17.98 33.93 -7.64
C VAL A 521 -17.09 32.98 -8.44
N VAL A 522 -17.63 31.81 -8.80
CA VAL A 522 -16.99 30.87 -9.73
C VAL A 522 -17.31 31.35 -11.15
N ILE A 523 -16.29 31.81 -11.88
CA ILE A 523 -16.42 32.18 -13.29
C ILE A 523 -15.78 31.05 -14.09
N SER A 524 -16.56 30.38 -14.95
CA SER A 524 -16.00 29.54 -16.01
C SER A 524 -15.36 30.47 -17.04
N SER A 525 -14.07 30.31 -17.33
CA SER A 525 -13.44 31.03 -18.44
C SER A 525 -13.97 30.47 -19.76
N ALA A 526 -15.08 31.02 -20.23
CA ALA A 526 -15.64 30.77 -21.56
C ALA A 526 -15.52 32.03 -22.44
N ASP A 527 -14.49 32.86 -22.21
CA ASP A 527 -14.21 34.04 -23.03
C ASP A 527 -12.81 33.89 -23.65
N ASP A 528 -12.77 33.34 -24.86
CA ASP A 528 -11.56 33.22 -25.72
C ASP A 528 -10.86 34.57 -25.94
N GLU A 529 -11.57 35.70 -25.82
CA GLU A 529 -11.02 37.05 -26.05
C GLU A 529 -10.11 37.57 -24.92
N LEU A 530 -10.20 37.02 -23.69
CA LEU A 530 -9.38 37.49 -22.57
C LEU A 530 -7.98 36.83 -22.54
N GLU A 531 -7.87 35.57 -22.98
CA GLU A 531 -6.57 34.89 -23.16
C GLU A 531 -5.81 35.49 -24.35
N GLU A 532 -6.48 35.81 -25.46
CA GLU A 532 -5.83 36.42 -26.64
C GLU A 532 -5.35 37.86 -26.35
N PHE A 533 -6.04 38.60 -25.46
CA PHE A 533 -5.61 39.92 -25.01
C PHE A 533 -4.42 39.88 -24.04
N LEU A 534 -4.30 38.81 -23.23
CA LEU A 534 -3.16 38.59 -22.35
C LEU A 534 -1.94 38.07 -23.13
N ASP A 535 -2.15 37.18 -24.11
CA ASP A 535 -1.10 36.70 -25.02
C ASP A 535 -0.61 37.80 -25.98
N SER A 536 -1.48 38.67 -26.48
CA SER A 536 -1.10 39.81 -27.33
C SER A 536 -0.19 40.82 -26.60
N LYS A 537 -0.41 41.00 -25.29
CA LYS A 537 0.45 41.84 -24.45
C LYS A 537 1.80 41.19 -24.13
N MET A 538 1.83 39.87 -23.95
CA MET A 538 3.09 39.11 -23.80
C MET A 538 3.91 39.05 -25.10
N HIS A 539 3.25 38.94 -26.26
CA HIS A 539 3.96 38.84 -27.54
C HIS A 539 4.62 40.14 -28.00
N THR A 540 4.11 41.30 -27.56
CA THR A 540 4.66 42.62 -27.99
C THR A 540 5.94 43.00 -27.23
N GLU A 541 6.21 42.40 -26.06
CA GLU A 541 7.45 42.64 -25.29
C GLU A 541 8.57 41.61 -25.56
N MET A 542 8.30 40.54 -26.31
CA MET A 542 9.28 39.46 -26.63
C MET A 542 9.86 39.49 -28.04
N MET A 543 9.69 40.57 -28.81
CA MET A 543 10.28 40.74 -30.16
C MET A 543 11.49 41.68 -30.18
N SER A 544 12.36 41.59 -29.17
CA SER A 544 13.74 42.06 -29.30
C SER A 544 14.68 41.13 -28.54
N HIS A 545 15.59 40.50 -29.28
CA HIS A 545 16.61 39.50 -28.88
C HIS A 545 16.16 38.04 -29.00
N GLY A 546 16.46 37.46 -30.18
CA GLY A 546 16.30 36.04 -30.45
C GLY A 546 17.38 35.18 -29.78
N PHE A 547 16.97 33.98 -29.37
CA PHE A 547 17.83 32.85 -29.02
C PHE A 547 17.15 31.54 -29.49
N GLU A 548 17.95 30.65 -30.06
CA GLU A 548 17.58 29.32 -30.56
C GLU A 548 17.07 28.38 -29.45
N GLU A 549 16.05 27.58 -29.77
CA GLU A 549 15.45 26.55 -28.92
C GLU A 549 16.36 25.32 -28.75
N ASN A 550 16.42 24.77 -27.53
CA ASN A 550 16.81 23.38 -27.25
C ASN A 550 15.74 22.72 -26.36
N PRO A 551 15.40 21.42 -26.57
CA PRO A 551 14.31 20.71 -25.88
C PRO A 551 14.65 20.29 -24.42
N PRO A 552 13.65 19.90 -23.59
CA PRO A 552 13.79 19.83 -22.14
C PRO A 552 14.65 18.65 -21.67
N SER A 553 15.54 18.94 -20.71
CA SER A 553 16.58 18.04 -20.23
C SER A 553 16.09 17.06 -19.16
N VAL A 554 16.23 15.78 -19.48
CA VAL A 554 16.40 14.68 -18.53
C VAL A 554 17.86 14.74 -18.01
N ALA A 555 18.05 14.45 -16.71
CA ALA A 555 19.33 14.18 -16.01
C ALA A 555 19.97 15.32 -15.19
N THR A 556 19.53 15.49 -13.95
CA THR A 556 20.22 16.32 -12.94
C THR A 556 21.36 15.59 -12.21
N HIS A 557 21.47 14.26 -12.30
CA HIS A 557 22.61 13.52 -11.71
C HIS A 557 23.84 13.35 -12.63
N ASN A 558 23.75 13.65 -13.93
CA ASN A 558 24.88 13.51 -14.87
C ASN A 558 25.72 14.79 -15.04
N ALA A 559 25.19 15.98 -14.68
CA ALA A 559 25.86 17.24 -14.99
C ALA A 559 27.13 17.45 -14.14
N LEU A 560 27.08 17.17 -12.84
CA LEU A 560 28.24 17.34 -11.95
C LEU A 560 29.36 16.35 -12.29
N GLU A 561 29.04 15.08 -12.57
CA GLU A 561 30.04 14.07 -12.98
C GLU A 561 30.76 14.48 -14.27
N HIS A 562 30.01 15.04 -15.23
CA HIS A 562 30.56 15.57 -16.47
C HIS A 562 31.58 16.70 -16.19
N TYR A 563 31.22 17.69 -15.36
CA TYR A 563 32.11 18.80 -15.04
C TYR A 563 33.32 18.38 -14.19
N VAL A 564 33.16 17.42 -13.28
CA VAL A 564 34.27 16.86 -12.50
C VAL A 564 35.24 16.08 -13.39
N ALA A 565 34.75 15.35 -14.39
CA ALA A 565 35.59 14.66 -15.37
C ALA A 565 36.40 15.65 -16.22
N LEU A 566 35.75 16.73 -16.70
CA LEU A 566 36.41 17.80 -17.44
C LEU A 566 37.45 18.54 -16.58
N ALA A 567 37.13 18.81 -15.30
CA ALA A 567 38.02 19.50 -14.37
C ALA A 567 39.32 18.71 -14.09
N LYS A 568 39.28 17.37 -14.11
CA LYS A 568 40.48 16.52 -13.96
C LYS A 568 41.45 16.64 -15.15
N MET A 569 40.95 17.02 -16.32
CA MET A 569 41.75 17.14 -17.55
C MET A 569 42.13 18.58 -17.90
N ALA A 570 41.40 19.57 -17.36
CA ALA A 570 41.62 20.99 -17.62
C ALA A 570 42.80 21.57 -16.82
N LYS A 571 43.62 22.42 -17.47
CA LYS A 571 44.73 23.17 -16.82
C LYS A 571 44.73 24.63 -17.28
N GLY A 572 45.14 25.54 -16.41
CA GLY A 572 45.31 26.97 -16.75
C GLY A 572 44.02 27.64 -17.20
N ALA A 573 44.02 28.27 -18.38
CA ALA A 573 42.88 29.01 -18.92
C ALA A 573 41.59 28.16 -19.07
N ALA A 574 41.74 26.88 -19.47
CA ALA A 574 40.59 25.97 -19.59
C ALA A 574 39.90 25.70 -18.25
N CYS A 575 40.63 25.80 -17.12
CA CYS A 575 40.05 25.68 -15.79
C CYS A 575 39.23 26.92 -15.41
N LEU A 576 39.61 28.10 -15.90
CA LEU A 576 38.88 29.35 -15.64
C LEU A 576 37.54 29.38 -16.39
N ASP A 577 37.55 28.95 -17.66
CA ASP A 577 36.33 28.83 -18.47
C ASP A 577 35.39 27.77 -17.89
N LEU A 578 35.93 26.67 -17.38
CA LEU A 578 35.15 25.64 -16.70
C LEU A 578 34.46 26.19 -15.43
N ILE A 579 35.16 26.98 -14.61
CA ILE A 579 34.55 27.59 -13.41
C ILE A 579 33.37 28.49 -13.82
N HIS A 580 33.51 29.30 -14.87
CA HIS A 580 32.39 30.09 -15.39
C HIS A 580 31.21 29.23 -15.83
N GLN A 581 31.48 28.17 -16.61
CA GLN A 581 30.43 27.27 -17.10
C GLN A 581 29.68 26.57 -15.96
N VAL A 582 30.38 26.10 -14.92
CA VAL A 582 29.75 25.43 -13.77
C VAL A 582 28.94 26.43 -12.93
N LEU A 583 29.44 27.65 -12.75
CA LEU A 583 28.71 28.68 -12.02
C LEU A 583 27.42 29.08 -12.74
N GLU A 584 27.41 29.07 -14.08
CA GLU A 584 26.22 29.37 -14.89
C GLU A 584 25.27 28.17 -15.07
N ALA A 585 25.78 26.93 -15.00
CA ALA A 585 25.00 25.73 -15.27
C ALA A 585 23.78 25.60 -14.33
N PRO A 586 22.55 25.49 -14.87
CA PRO A 586 21.36 25.20 -14.07
C PRO A 586 21.43 23.76 -13.52
N GLY A 587 20.91 23.54 -12.31
CA GLY A 587 20.91 22.22 -11.66
C GLY A 587 22.18 21.84 -10.89
N VAL A 588 23.29 22.58 -11.04
CA VAL A 588 24.52 22.34 -10.27
C VAL A 588 24.61 23.28 -9.06
N TYR A 589 24.19 22.83 -7.89
CA TYR A 589 24.18 23.63 -6.65
C TYR A 589 25.20 23.18 -5.59
N VAL A 590 25.99 22.16 -5.92
CA VAL A 590 27.04 21.57 -5.08
C VAL A 590 28.38 21.71 -5.82
N PHE A 591 29.38 22.22 -5.11
CA PHE A 591 30.69 22.60 -5.66
C PHE A 591 31.87 22.01 -4.85
N GLY A 592 31.59 21.24 -3.80
CA GLY A 592 32.60 20.66 -2.92
C GLY A 592 33.57 19.74 -3.63
N GLU A 593 33.10 18.85 -4.52
CA GLU A 593 34.00 17.96 -5.27
C GLU A 593 34.91 18.73 -6.22
N LEU A 594 34.42 19.82 -6.82
CA LEU A 594 35.22 20.68 -7.71
C LEU A 594 36.29 21.44 -6.92
N LEU A 595 35.98 21.89 -5.71
CA LEU A 595 36.93 22.61 -4.86
C LEU A 595 38.10 21.71 -4.39
N GLN A 596 37.88 20.40 -4.29
CA GLN A 596 38.91 19.42 -3.89
C GLN A 596 39.85 18.99 -5.03
N ILE A 597 39.60 19.46 -6.27
CA ILE A 597 40.45 19.11 -7.42
C ILE A 597 41.79 19.86 -7.32
N PRO A 598 42.94 19.16 -7.45
CA PRO A 598 44.26 19.78 -7.32
C PRO A 598 44.47 21.00 -8.23
N SER A 599 43.97 20.94 -9.47
CA SER A 599 44.07 22.03 -10.45
C SER A 599 43.31 23.30 -10.05
N ILE A 600 42.26 23.18 -9.22
CA ILE A 600 41.50 24.31 -8.69
C ILE A 600 42.12 24.81 -7.38
N MET A 601 42.65 23.90 -6.54
CA MET A 601 43.37 24.28 -5.31
C MET A 601 44.65 25.09 -5.61
N GLU A 602 45.35 24.80 -6.71
CA GLU A 602 46.52 25.57 -7.14
C GLU A 602 46.19 27.06 -7.44
N LEU A 603 44.92 27.40 -7.69
CA LEU A 603 44.47 28.77 -7.97
C LEU A 603 44.37 29.64 -6.71
N GLU A 604 44.35 29.05 -5.51
CA GLU A 604 44.26 29.77 -4.23
C GLU A 604 45.47 30.69 -4.00
N GLY A 605 46.66 30.31 -4.51
CA GLY A 605 47.90 31.10 -4.41
C GLY A 605 48.35 31.81 -5.70
N GLY A 606 47.54 31.76 -6.76
CA GLY A 606 47.94 32.20 -8.11
C GLY A 606 47.47 33.61 -8.53
N GLN A 607 47.67 33.95 -9.80
CA GLN A 607 47.20 35.24 -10.37
C GLN A 607 45.66 35.31 -10.53
N HIS A 608 44.96 34.18 -10.43
CA HIS A 608 43.51 34.04 -10.64
C HIS A 608 42.71 33.75 -9.36
N VAL A 609 43.19 34.21 -8.19
CA VAL A 609 42.54 34.02 -6.87
C VAL A 609 41.06 34.42 -6.86
N LYS A 610 40.66 35.41 -7.68
CA LYS A 610 39.26 35.86 -7.78
C LYS A 610 38.28 34.75 -8.20
N TYR A 611 38.72 33.80 -9.03
CA TYR A 611 37.91 32.67 -9.49
C TYR A 611 37.73 31.61 -8.40
N PHE A 612 38.80 31.33 -7.66
CA PHE A 612 38.75 30.44 -6.50
C PHE A 612 37.84 31.03 -5.40
N ASN A 613 37.98 32.34 -5.12
CA ASN A 613 37.11 33.03 -4.18
C ASN A 613 35.63 33.00 -4.59
N ALA A 614 35.33 33.11 -5.89
CA ALA A 614 33.97 32.96 -6.40
C ALA A 614 33.44 31.54 -6.15
N LEU A 615 34.20 30.50 -6.48
CA LEU A 615 33.79 29.12 -6.25
C LEU A 615 33.58 28.82 -4.75
N ASN A 616 34.49 29.31 -3.89
CA ASN A 616 34.39 29.20 -2.44
C ASN A 616 33.15 29.92 -1.86
N LEU A 617 32.75 31.03 -2.48
CA LEU A 617 31.54 31.78 -2.13
C LEU A 617 30.26 31.02 -2.52
N PHE A 618 30.24 30.33 -3.66
CA PHE A 618 29.10 29.49 -4.05
C PHE A 618 29.01 28.21 -3.21
N ALA A 619 30.14 27.63 -2.81
CA ALA A 619 30.16 26.46 -1.93
C ALA A 619 29.71 26.80 -0.49
N TYR A 620 30.24 27.89 0.10
CA TYR A 620 30.04 28.16 1.54
C TYR A 620 29.58 29.57 1.91
N GLY A 621 29.49 30.50 0.97
CA GLY A 621 29.19 31.92 1.22
C GLY A 621 27.70 32.27 1.16
N THR A 622 27.37 33.55 1.17
CA THR A 622 26.01 34.07 0.94
C THR A 622 26.06 35.26 -0.02
N PHE A 623 24.90 35.63 -0.57
CA PHE A 623 24.77 36.79 -1.45
C PHE A 623 25.17 38.10 -0.76
N ARG A 624 24.87 38.25 0.53
CA ARG A 624 25.35 39.38 1.33
C ARG A 624 26.89 39.48 1.37
N GLN A 625 27.58 38.36 1.53
CA GLN A 625 29.04 38.32 1.53
C GLN A 625 29.64 38.66 0.15
N TYR A 626 28.91 38.38 -0.93
CA TYR A 626 29.28 38.83 -2.28
C TYR A 626 29.29 40.37 -2.37
N LEU A 627 28.25 41.03 -1.85
CA LEU A 627 28.14 42.49 -1.87
C LEU A 627 29.25 43.17 -1.07
N GLU A 628 29.64 42.61 0.06
CA GLU A 628 30.74 43.12 0.91
C GLU A 628 32.13 42.92 0.30
N LYS A 629 32.32 41.88 -0.54
CA LYS A 629 33.62 41.48 -1.12
C LYS A 629 33.69 41.64 -2.63
N LYS A 630 32.92 42.56 -3.20
CA LYS A 630 32.77 42.75 -4.65
C LYS A 630 34.11 42.98 -5.39
N ASP A 631 35.10 43.61 -4.74
CA ASP A 631 36.41 43.87 -5.35
C ASP A 631 37.35 42.64 -5.42
N GLN A 632 37.07 41.63 -4.57
CA GLN A 632 37.90 40.43 -4.39
C GLN A 632 37.32 39.17 -5.06
N VAL A 633 36.10 39.27 -5.57
CA VAL A 633 35.37 38.21 -6.28
C VAL A 633 35.17 38.62 -7.75
N LEU A 634 35.00 37.65 -8.63
CA LEU A 634 34.69 37.88 -10.03
C LEU A 634 33.33 38.59 -10.20
N GLU A 635 33.20 39.47 -11.20
CA GLU A 635 31.91 40.09 -11.52
C GLU A 635 30.92 39.03 -12.02
N LEU A 636 29.85 38.80 -11.25
CA LEU A 636 28.84 37.78 -11.56
C LEU A 636 27.82 38.28 -12.58
N ASN A 637 27.46 37.41 -13.53
CA ASN A 637 26.35 37.63 -14.47
C ASN A 637 24.98 37.53 -13.75
N THR A 638 23.88 37.90 -14.42
CA THR A 638 22.54 37.90 -13.82
C THR A 638 22.11 36.50 -13.36
N THR A 639 22.43 35.46 -14.14
CA THR A 639 22.12 34.06 -13.84
C THR A 639 22.85 33.56 -12.58
N MET A 640 24.14 33.84 -12.47
CA MET A 640 24.99 33.51 -11.32
C MET A 640 24.53 34.24 -10.06
N LYS A 641 24.10 35.51 -10.17
CA LYS A 641 23.53 36.25 -9.03
C LYS A 641 22.26 35.58 -8.50
N LYS A 642 21.31 35.25 -9.39
CA LYS A 642 20.08 34.51 -9.01
C LYS A 642 20.40 33.18 -8.32
N LYS A 643 21.36 32.43 -8.88
CA LYS A 643 21.82 31.17 -8.30
C LYS A 643 22.39 31.34 -6.89
N LEU A 644 23.20 32.38 -6.66
CA LEU A 644 23.73 32.68 -5.32
C LEU A 644 22.63 33.15 -4.35
N GLN A 645 21.62 33.86 -4.84
CA GLN A 645 20.44 34.21 -4.07
C GLN A 645 19.65 32.95 -3.64
N HIS A 646 19.41 31.99 -4.56
CA HIS A 646 18.79 30.70 -4.22
C HIS A 646 19.57 29.94 -3.13
N LEU A 647 20.90 29.86 -3.26
CA LEU A 647 21.78 29.22 -2.26
C LEU A 647 21.75 29.93 -0.90
N THR A 648 21.50 31.24 -0.90
CA THR A 648 21.34 32.02 0.33
C THR A 648 20.02 31.69 1.03
N ILE A 649 18.93 31.53 0.26
CA ILE A 649 17.64 31.06 0.80
C ILE A 649 17.79 29.68 1.44
N VAL A 650 18.48 28.74 0.78
CA VAL A 650 18.77 27.40 1.33
C VAL A 650 19.54 27.51 2.65
N THR A 651 20.54 28.38 2.72
CA THR A 651 21.33 28.60 3.95
C THR A 651 20.47 29.11 5.10
N LEU A 652 19.53 30.02 4.81
CA LEU A 652 18.59 30.54 5.80
C LEU A 652 17.56 29.48 6.23
N ALA A 653 17.14 28.62 5.31
CA ALA A 653 16.20 27.52 5.58
C ALA A 653 16.79 26.44 6.49
N ILE A 654 18.11 26.20 6.42
CA ILE A 654 18.80 25.29 7.35
C ILE A 654 18.73 25.80 8.79
N GLN A 655 18.73 27.13 8.99
CA GLN A 655 18.70 27.73 10.32
C GLN A 655 17.28 27.89 10.86
N ASN A 656 16.34 28.33 10.02
CA ASN A 656 14.97 28.64 10.42
C ASN A 656 13.97 28.01 9.44
N LYS A 657 13.04 27.22 9.97
CA LYS A 657 11.94 26.63 9.18
C LYS A 657 10.94 27.68 8.65
N CYS A 658 10.73 28.75 9.40
CA CYS A 658 9.87 29.86 8.99
C CYS A 658 10.74 31.11 8.85
N ILE A 659 10.90 31.60 7.61
CA ILE A 659 11.78 32.74 7.30
C ILE A 659 10.91 33.97 7.00
N PRO A 660 11.01 35.06 7.79
CA PRO A 660 10.30 36.29 7.49
C PRO A 660 10.77 36.93 6.17
N TYR A 661 9.85 37.50 5.39
CA TYR A 661 10.18 38.20 4.15
C TYR A 661 11.17 39.35 4.36
N GLN A 662 11.08 40.03 5.50
CA GLN A 662 12.02 41.11 5.83
C GLN A 662 13.48 40.63 5.88
N THR A 663 13.70 39.42 6.40
CA THR A 663 15.04 38.80 6.44
C THR A 663 15.50 38.44 5.03
N LEU A 664 14.61 37.90 4.20
CA LEU A 664 14.93 37.56 2.80
C LEU A 664 15.24 38.80 1.95
N LEU A 665 14.44 39.86 2.06
CA LEU A 665 14.68 41.13 1.36
C LEU A 665 16.05 41.72 1.72
N THR A 666 16.42 41.65 3.00
CA THR A 666 17.69 42.20 3.50
C THR A 666 18.90 41.35 3.08
N GLU A 667 18.79 40.02 3.11
CA GLU A 667 19.90 39.11 2.78
C GLU A 667 20.11 38.91 1.26
N LEU A 668 19.06 39.10 0.46
CA LEU A 668 19.09 38.94 -0.99
C LEU A 668 19.24 40.26 -1.76
N ASP A 669 19.21 41.40 -1.06
CA ASP A 669 19.23 42.77 -1.62
C ASP A 669 18.12 43.00 -2.67
N ILE A 670 16.90 42.60 -2.31
CA ILE A 670 15.69 42.75 -3.14
C ILE A 670 14.81 43.82 -2.52
N SER A 671 14.37 44.78 -3.31
CA SER A 671 13.57 45.93 -2.84
C SER A 671 12.06 45.68 -2.88
N ASN A 672 11.59 44.77 -3.75
CA ASN A 672 10.18 44.50 -3.99
C ASN A 672 9.80 43.08 -3.52
N VAL A 673 8.62 42.96 -2.90
CA VAL A 673 8.07 41.68 -2.46
C VAL A 673 7.73 40.79 -3.65
N ARG A 674 7.26 41.36 -4.77
CA ARG A 674 6.93 40.57 -5.97
C ARG A 674 8.16 39.87 -6.55
N ASP A 675 9.25 40.60 -6.70
CA ASP A 675 10.51 40.05 -7.22
C ASP A 675 11.09 38.98 -6.28
N LEU A 676 10.84 39.11 -4.97
CA LEU A 676 11.18 38.09 -3.99
C LEU A 676 10.29 36.84 -4.15
N GLU A 677 8.98 37.00 -4.30
CA GLU A 677 8.05 35.90 -4.54
C GLU A 677 8.41 35.15 -5.83
N ASP A 678 8.69 35.87 -6.92
CA ASP A 678 9.12 35.28 -8.19
C ASP A 678 10.41 34.48 -8.04
N LEU A 679 11.39 34.98 -7.28
CA LEU A 679 12.63 34.26 -7.00
C LEU A 679 12.41 33.00 -6.14
N ILE A 680 11.53 33.08 -5.14
CA ILE A 680 11.15 31.92 -4.32
C ILE A 680 10.44 30.88 -5.19
N ILE A 681 9.53 31.32 -6.06
CA ILE A 681 8.81 30.47 -7.00
C ILE A 681 9.79 29.79 -7.97
N GLU A 682 10.75 30.53 -8.54
CA GLU A 682 11.84 29.99 -9.38
C GLU A 682 12.63 28.91 -8.61
N ALA A 683 12.96 29.15 -7.33
CA ALA A 683 13.68 28.19 -6.51
C ALA A 683 12.86 26.91 -6.19
N ILE A 684 11.52 27.03 -6.08
CA ILE A 684 10.62 25.88 -5.92
C ILE A 684 10.52 25.09 -7.23
N TYR A 685 10.36 25.75 -8.38
CA TYR A 685 10.31 25.08 -9.68
C TYR A 685 11.63 24.41 -10.08
N ALA A 686 12.75 24.92 -9.57
CA ALA A 686 14.07 24.33 -9.76
C ALA A 686 14.41 23.21 -8.75
N ASP A 687 13.43 22.75 -7.95
CA ASP A 687 13.57 21.71 -6.91
C ASP A 687 14.64 22.01 -5.84
N ILE A 688 14.98 23.29 -5.62
CA ILE A 688 15.99 23.72 -4.64
C ILE A 688 15.39 23.75 -3.23
N ILE A 689 14.17 24.27 -3.11
CA ILE A 689 13.42 24.38 -1.86
C ILE A 689 12.00 23.89 -2.06
N HIS A 690 11.42 23.29 -1.04
CA HIS A 690 10.00 22.95 -0.98
C HIS A 690 9.40 23.68 0.20
N GLY A 691 8.30 24.39 -0.03
CA GLY A 691 7.69 25.21 0.99
C GLY A 691 6.46 25.94 0.49
N LYS A 692 5.85 26.72 1.38
CA LYS A 692 4.67 27.53 1.10
C LYS A 692 4.93 28.98 1.45
N LEU A 693 4.44 29.87 0.59
CA LEU A 693 4.43 31.31 0.84
C LEU A 693 3.20 31.66 1.68
N ASP A 694 3.42 32.13 2.91
CA ASP A 694 2.35 32.66 3.76
C ASP A 694 2.33 34.17 3.67
N GLN A 695 1.53 34.67 2.72
CA GLN A 695 1.37 36.10 2.49
C GLN A 695 0.70 36.84 3.65
N LYS A 696 -0.10 36.15 4.47
CA LYS A 696 -0.81 36.78 5.58
C LYS A 696 0.16 37.14 6.71
N ASN A 697 1.12 36.27 6.97
CA ASN A 697 2.14 36.47 8.00
C ASN A 697 3.48 36.99 7.44
N SER A 698 3.55 37.25 6.13
CA SER A 698 4.76 37.70 5.41
C SER A 698 5.98 36.81 5.69
N GLN A 699 5.78 35.49 5.60
CA GLN A 699 6.80 34.49 5.91
C GLN A 699 6.82 33.37 4.87
N LEU A 700 8.00 32.80 4.66
CA LEU A 700 8.22 31.60 3.88
C LEU A 700 8.33 30.41 4.84
N GLU A 701 7.44 29.44 4.71
CA GLU A 701 7.49 28.18 5.45
C GLU A 701 8.21 27.14 4.58
N VAL A 702 9.37 26.68 5.03
CA VAL A 702 10.20 25.72 4.30
C VAL A 702 10.02 24.33 4.90
N ASP A 703 9.52 23.41 4.09
CA ASP A 703 9.36 22.00 4.44
C ASP A 703 10.66 21.22 4.21
N TYR A 704 11.35 21.53 3.11
CA TYR A 704 12.59 20.88 2.71
C TYR A 704 13.47 21.83 1.90
N ALA A 705 14.79 21.70 2.04
CA ALA A 705 15.77 22.40 1.22
C ALA A 705 16.89 21.43 0.85
N ILE A 706 17.47 21.59 -0.34
CA ILE A 706 18.61 20.78 -0.77
C ILE A 706 19.82 20.99 0.16
N GLY A 707 20.65 19.96 0.28
CA GLY A 707 21.92 20.07 0.99
C GLY A 707 22.93 20.89 0.20
N ARG A 708 23.53 21.91 0.85
CA ARG A 708 24.71 22.63 0.33
C ARG A 708 26.00 22.03 0.91
N ASP A 709 27.13 22.34 0.28
CA ASP A 709 28.46 21.95 0.76
C ASP A 709 28.71 22.37 2.21
N ILE A 710 29.26 21.43 2.98
CA ILE A 710 29.61 21.59 4.39
C ILE A 710 31.13 21.75 4.50
N ARG A 711 31.59 22.69 5.32
CA ARG A 711 33.02 22.85 5.57
C ARG A 711 33.53 21.63 6.34
N PRO A 712 34.71 21.08 6.03
CA PRO A 712 35.25 19.91 6.72
C PRO A 712 35.32 20.03 8.26
N GLY A 713 35.38 21.24 8.81
CA GLY A 713 35.37 21.49 10.27
C GLY A 713 34.01 21.39 10.95
N ASP A 714 32.90 21.51 10.22
CA ASP A 714 31.55 21.61 10.78
C ASP A 714 30.85 20.24 10.94
N ILE A 715 31.49 19.16 10.47
CA ILE A 715 30.96 17.77 10.57
C ILE A 715 30.70 17.37 12.03
N ASN A 716 31.57 17.79 12.96
CA ASN A 716 31.40 17.48 14.38
C ASN A 716 30.12 18.09 14.98
N GLN A 717 29.67 19.24 14.46
CA GLN A 717 28.43 19.86 14.92
C GLN A 717 27.22 19.04 14.46
N ILE A 718 27.23 18.53 13.24
CA ILE A 718 26.16 17.68 12.69
C ILE A 718 26.07 16.35 13.47
N VAL A 719 27.21 15.75 13.80
CA VAL A 719 27.23 14.55 14.66
C VAL A 719 26.65 14.86 16.04
N GLY A 720 26.99 16.03 16.60
CA GLY A 720 26.45 16.49 17.88
C GLY A 720 24.92 16.64 17.86
N THR A 721 24.35 17.29 16.84
CA THR A 721 22.89 17.50 16.75
C THR A 721 22.13 16.19 16.50
N LEU A 722 22.69 15.28 15.70
CA LEU A 722 22.13 13.94 15.50
C LEU A 722 22.14 13.12 16.79
N GLN A 723 23.21 13.23 17.59
CA GLN A 723 23.29 12.55 18.88
C GLN A 723 22.26 13.11 19.87
N GLU A 724 22.12 14.44 19.97
CA GLU A 724 21.12 15.09 20.82
C GLU A 724 19.69 14.68 20.44
N TRP A 725 19.42 14.52 19.15
CA TRP A 725 18.14 14.03 18.67
C TRP A 725 17.91 12.55 19.02
N CYS A 726 18.91 11.70 18.86
CA CYS A 726 18.86 10.30 19.29
C CYS A 726 18.60 10.18 20.80
N ASP A 727 19.29 10.98 21.61
CA ASP A 727 19.15 11.00 23.06
C ASP A 727 17.75 11.47 23.46
N SER A 728 17.19 12.47 22.74
CA SER A 728 15.82 12.95 22.94
C SER A 728 14.79 11.87 22.61
N CYS A 729 14.95 11.16 21.49
CA CYS A 729 14.08 10.04 21.13
C CYS A 729 14.17 8.91 22.17
N ALA A 730 15.37 8.57 22.65
CA ALA A 730 15.56 7.57 23.69
C ALA A 730 14.91 7.99 25.02
N ALA A 731 14.99 9.27 25.39
CA ALA A 731 14.33 9.79 26.58
C ALA A 731 12.79 9.71 26.49
N VAL A 732 12.22 10.04 25.33
CA VAL A 732 10.77 9.90 25.09
C VAL A 732 10.33 8.44 25.14
N LEU A 733 11.08 7.54 24.50
CA LEU A 733 10.79 6.10 24.53
C LEU A 733 10.85 5.53 25.96
N ASN A 734 11.89 5.89 26.72
CA ASN A 734 12.00 5.49 28.13
C ASN A 734 10.86 6.05 28.98
N CYS A 735 10.45 7.30 28.73
CA CYS A 735 9.29 7.89 29.42
C CYS A 735 8.02 7.08 29.14
N ILE A 736 7.75 6.74 27.87
CA ILE A 736 6.60 5.91 27.48
C ILE A 736 6.66 4.54 28.17
N ASP A 737 7.82 3.89 28.17
CA ASP A 737 7.99 2.58 28.80
C ASP A 737 7.70 2.62 30.32
N THR A 738 8.17 3.68 31.00
CA THR A 738 7.83 3.88 32.43
C THR A 738 6.33 4.12 32.66
N GLN A 739 5.64 4.82 31.75
CA GLN A 739 4.19 5.01 31.85
C GLN A 739 3.43 3.71 31.61
N ILE A 740 3.87 2.87 30.67
CA ILE A 740 3.32 1.53 30.43
C ILE A 740 3.48 0.67 31.69
N HIS A 741 4.67 0.64 32.29
CA HIS A 741 4.89 -0.09 33.54
C HIS A 741 4.01 0.41 34.69
N ARG A 742 3.82 1.73 34.80
CA ARG A 742 2.94 2.34 35.81
C ARG A 742 1.47 1.96 35.58
N ALA A 743 0.99 2.04 34.34
CA ALA A 743 -0.38 1.68 33.98
C ALA A 743 -0.66 0.19 34.23
N ASN A 744 0.27 -0.69 33.86
CA ASN A 744 0.17 -2.13 34.12
C ASN A 744 0.18 -2.46 35.61
N SER A 745 1.02 -1.77 36.39
CA SER A 745 1.07 -1.94 37.85
C SER A 745 -0.24 -1.50 38.52
N GLU A 746 -0.82 -0.39 38.08
CA GLU A 746 -2.11 0.09 38.59
C GLU A 746 -3.25 -0.86 38.19
N LYS A 747 -3.28 -1.32 36.94
CA LYS A 747 -4.25 -2.32 36.46
C LYS A 747 -4.17 -3.61 37.28
N ALA A 748 -2.96 -4.12 37.54
CA ALA A 748 -2.76 -5.30 38.39
C ALA A 748 -3.24 -5.06 39.84
N ARG A 749 -3.05 -3.86 40.39
CA ARG A 749 -3.56 -3.46 41.71
C ARG A 749 -5.08 -3.45 41.73
N THR A 750 -5.73 -2.89 40.70
CA THR A 750 -7.19 -2.87 40.57
C THR A 750 -7.77 -4.27 40.43
N ILE A 751 -7.14 -5.16 39.65
CA ILE A 751 -7.57 -6.56 39.50
C ILE A 751 -7.52 -7.28 40.85
N LYS A 752 -6.39 -7.21 41.57
CA LYS A 752 -6.27 -7.81 42.92
C LYS A 752 -7.30 -7.25 43.90
N HIS A 753 -7.59 -5.96 43.84
CA HIS A 753 -8.61 -5.34 44.68
C HIS A 753 -10.02 -5.85 44.34
N LYS A 754 -10.32 -6.00 43.04
CA LYS A 754 -11.59 -6.57 42.58
C LYS A 754 -11.76 -8.03 43.02
N GLU A 755 -10.72 -8.84 42.87
CA GLU A 755 -10.71 -10.24 43.34
C GLU A 755 -10.97 -10.33 44.85
N LYS A 756 -10.39 -9.44 45.64
CA LYS A 756 -10.64 -9.38 47.09
C LYS A 756 -12.10 -9.06 47.41
N ILE A 757 -12.68 -8.08 46.72
CA ILE A 757 -14.11 -7.73 46.86
C ILE A 757 -14.98 -8.93 46.47
N ASP A 758 -14.69 -9.59 45.35
CA ASP A 758 -15.46 -10.74 44.87
C ASP A 758 -15.39 -11.91 45.87
N GLN A 759 -14.22 -12.15 46.49
CA GLN A 759 -14.07 -13.13 47.56
C GLN A 759 -14.88 -12.76 48.82
N GLU A 760 -14.90 -11.48 49.22
CA GLU A 760 -15.73 -11.01 50.33
C GLU A 760 -17.23 -11.17 50.04
N ILE A 761 -17.67 -10.86 48.81
CA ILE A 761 -19.05 -11.09 48.35
C ILE A 761 -19.39 -12.59 48.39
N MET A 762 -18.50 -13.47 47.96
CA MET A 762 -18.72 -14.92 48.04
C MET A 762 -18.84 -15.41 49.48
N ASN A 763 -18.03 -14.88 50.40
CA ASN A 763 -18.09 -15.22 51.82
C ASN A 763 -19.40 -14.72 52.46
N LEU A 764 -19.83 -13.50 52.14
CA LEU A 764 -21.13 -12.96 52.59
C LEU A 764 -22.31 -13.77 52.04
N LYS A 765 -22.30 -14.14 50.75
CA LYS A 765 -23.32 -15.00 50.16
C LYS A 765 -23.41 -16.37 50.86
N LYS A 766 -22.28 -16.97 51.22
CA LYS A 766 -22.26 -18.22 52.00
C LYS A 766 -22.85 -18.05 53.39
N ALA A 767 -22.52 -16.96 54.09
CA ALA A 767 -23.05 -16.66 55.43
C ALA A 767 -24.57 -16.41 55.43
N ILE A 768 -25.10 -15.71 54.41
CA ILE A 768 -26.54 -15.50 54.25
C ILE A 768 -27.26 -16.82 53.96
N LYS A 769 -26.66 -17.69 53.14
CA LYS A 769 -27.23 -19.00 52.80
C LYS A 769 -27.25 -19.96 54.00
N SER A 770 -26.29 -19.86 54.92
CA SER A 770 -26.34 -20.63 56.18
C SER A 770 -27.39 -20.09 57.15
N GLN A 771 -27.59 -18.77 57.21
CA GLN A 771 -28.61 -18.17 58.10
C GLN A 771 -30.05 -18.43 57.64
N THR A 772 -30.28 -18.63 56.34
CA THR A 772 -31.62 -18.95 55.81
C THR A 772 -32.05 -20.40 56.09
N ILE A 773 -31.10 -21.31 56.35
CA ILE A 773 -31.40 -22.71 56.66
C ILE A 773 -31.80 -22.89 58.14
N ASP A 774 -31.31 -22.04 59.04
CA ASP A 774 -31.66 -22.12 60.48
C ASP A 774 -33.05 -21.52 60.83
N CYS A 775 -33.73 -20.83 59.90
CA CYS A 775 -35.03 -20.20 60.17
C CYS A 775 -36.26 -20.98 59.67
N ASP A 776 -36.10 -21.97 58.80
CA ASP A 776 -37.22 -22.70 58.17
C ASP A 776 -37.74 -23.91 58.97
N GLU A 777 -37.16 -24.23 60.14
CA GLU A 777 -37.57 -25.37 61.00
C GLU A 777 -38.45 -25.00 62.22
N ALA A 778 -39.14 -23.84 62.21
CA ALA A 778 -40.11 -23.47 63.26
C ALA A 778 -41.45 -22.88 62.75
N MET A 779 -42.39 -23.80 62.49
CA MET A 779 -43.87 -23.70 62.57
C MET A 779 -44.74 -23.07 61.44
N PRO A 780 -45.92 -23.69 61.10
CA PRO A 780 -46.95 -23.19 60.17
C PRO A 780 -48.25 -22.63 60.86
N MET A 781 -49.15 -22.04 60.04
CA MET A 781 -50.50 -21.46 60.32
C MET A 781 -50.50 -20.07 61.01
N GLU A 782 -51.34 -19.05 60.71
CA GLU A 782 -52.74 -18.98 60.28
C GLU A 782 -53.11 -17.52 59.79
N MET A 783 -54.02 -17.43 58.80
CA MET A 783 -55.12 -16.46 58.57
C MET A 783 -55.07 -14.94 58.94
N ARG A 784 -55.45 -14.12 57.92
CA ARG A 784 -56.57 -13.13 57.89
C ARG A 784 -56.30 -11.59 57.83
N GLU A 785 -56.73 -11.03 56.68
CA GLU A 785 -57.50 -9.79 56.40
C GLU A 785 -57.05 -8.35 56.76
N GLN A 786 -57.16 -7.49 55.71
CA GLN A 786 -57.63 -6.08 55.68
C GLN A 786 -56.69 -5.01 56.29
N SER A 787 -56.55 -3.77 55.81
CA SER A 787 -57.31 -2.87 54.93
C SER A 787 -56.33 -1.78 54.42
N SER A 788 -56.46 -1.30 53.18
CA SER A 788 -57.02 0.02 52.81
C SER A 788 -56.32 1.29 53.35
N GLN A 789 -56.08 2.19 52.39
CA GLN A 789 -56.12 3.66 52.45
C GLN A 789 -54.84 4.50 52.66
N GLU A 790 -54.59 5.25 51.57
CA GLU A 790 -53.98 6.57 51.44
C GLU A 790 -53.85 7.43 52.72
N MET A 791 -52.77 8.22 52.81
CA MET A 791 -52.88 9.69 52.85
C MET A 791 -51.51 10.41 52.87
N ARG A 792 -51.44 11.42 52.00
CA ARG A 792 -50.47 12.54 51.99
C ARG A 792 -50.41 13.25 53.35
N LYS A 793 -49.23 13.73 53.77
CA LYS A 793 -48.86 15.16 53.80
C LYS A 793 -47.52 15.46 54.51
N LYS A 794 -46.83 16.44 53.89
CA LYS A 794 -45.72 17.29 54.34
C LYS A 794 -45.73 17.71 55.82
N SER A 795 -44.52 17.91 56.36
CA SER A 795 -44.21 19.02 57.27
C SER A 795 -42.96 19.79 56.77
N THR A 796 -42.83 21.03 57.25
CA THR A 796 -42.17 22.19 56.63
C THR A 796 -41.18 22.86 57.58
N LYS A 797 -40.17 23.56 56.99
CA LYS A 797 -39.40 24.74 57.50
C LYS A 797 -38.45 24.49 58.70
N SER A 798 -37.27 25.13 58.87
CA SER A 798 -36.75 26.45 58.47
C SER A 798 -35.22 26.61 58.67
N LYS A 799 -34.56 27.30 57.70
CA LYS A 799 -33.43 28.30 57.68
C LYS A 799 -32.77 28.83 59.00
N PRO A 800 -31.71 29.69 58.97
CA PRO A 800 -30.44 29.75 58.20
C PRO A 800 -29.20 30.28 59.01
N GLY A 801 -27.99 30.33 58.43
CA GLY A 801 -26.86 31.10 59.02
C GLY A 801 -25.58 31.20 58.16
N LYS A 802 -25.26 32.44 57.74
CA LYS A 802 -24.04 33.04 57.12
C LYS A 802 -22.70 32.51 57.71
N SER A 803 -21.50 32.60 57.09
CA SER A 803 -20.87 33.71 56.34
C SER A 803 -19.55 33.28 55.64
N SER A 804 -19.17 34.03 54.58
CA SER A 804 -17.80 34.49 54.16
C SER A 804 -16.64 33.47 54.07
N GLY A 805 -15.76 33.44 53.06
CA GLY A 805 -15.42 34.34 51.97
C GLY A 805 -13.94 34.15 51.58
N LYS A 806 -13.60 34.52 50.32
CA LYS A 806 -12.24 34.70 49.73
C LYS A 806 -11.47 33.40 49.41
N SER A 807 -11.01 33.09 48.20
CA SER A 807 -10.27 33.82 47.14
C SER A 807 -8.86 34.27 47.56
N TRP A 808 -7.81 33.53 47.17
CA TRP A 808 -6.64 33.99 46.38
C TRP A 808 -5.43 33.03 46.36
N PHE A 809 -4.61 33.22 45.30
CA PHE A 809 -3.28 32.68 44.93
C PHE A 809 -3.27 31.29 44.28
N LYS A 810 -2.98 31.09 42.98
CA LYS A 810 -1.99 31.66 42.03
C LYS A 810 -0.52 31.41 42.43
N ASN A 811 0.11 30.56 41.60
CA ASN A 811 1.43 30.68 40.97
C ASN A 811 2.71 30.07 41.60
N PHE A 812 3.44 29.43 40.67
CA PHE A 812 4.87 29.11 40.56
C PHE A 812 5.51 28.10 41.52
N ASN A 813 5.84 26.92 40.99
CA ASN A 813 7.19 26.68 40.46
C ASN A 813 7.14 25.72 39.28
#